data_AF-A0A3D0VTD9-F1
#
_entry.id   AF-A0A3D0VTD9-F1
#
_cell.length_a   1.000
_cell.length_b   1.000
_cell.length_c   1.000
_cell.angle_alpha   90.00
_cell.angle_beta   90.00
_cell.angle_gamma   90.00
#
_symmetry.space_group_name_H-M   'P 1'
#
loop_
_entity.id
_entity.type
_entity.pdbx_description
1 polymer ?
#
loop_
_entity_poly.entity_id
_entity_poly.type
_entity_poly.pdbx_seq_one_letter_code
_entity_poly.pdbx_strand_id
1 'polypeptide(L)'
;MNKKIIASFLFLLSVLLSVAQVGISTTSITPDASSMLEIRSTNTGVLIPRVALSATTVAAPVAAPANSLLIFNTATAGDVTPGFYYWDGTKWVRLLSGAMPADAWKLIGNAGTVATTNFIGTTDAIDFVTRTNNAERSRILSAGNVLINRTTALYATDLFEAQGNATFPDAVNGYTDQAAGTGVFGGNTAATGAGAGCGVYGLSAQTGGSGVFGDGDLYTAGTIGYTEAAGFDGVFGLNAATTGAGIGAGVYGESGQTGAAGVWGAGGTLTRGVMAVNNNATYAAAHAQNSAAGGDAVYAVNNAAAGTGVGTGVYASSNQYGCATIMSVLVSTSYYANCAVSAYNGTTYETVTPKAIGAGVLADDGIAIMGVNTAAAGTATGDGIDGITYQSNGLALYGLNGHTSGTGVMGIGNNASGSYLTSGSGGAFTGTTVGSYDYGTAAVSTGTMGVGNAQTGYTLSATGSGGAFTGLNFGVYGKANSSANDSWGGYFVNGVTGAYVGGRTGGTNYAILSTGTKSTIVKDPNNKEVVMFCPEAPEVLFQDYGIAKLVNGKAHVDMDPVFTNAVYVSEDHPMKVFIQLEGDCNGVYVSNKTATGFDVTELQGGTSTVSFSWTVVANRADEKDAQGNVTSKFVDVRFPAAPGRLEEKPVTTSERAKIDVSTQMRDNSKQNITSEKNKKVVDSKKK
;
A
#
# COMPACT_ATOMS: atom_id res chain seq x y z
N MET A 1 -41.87 -40.84 -21.44
CA MET A 1 -41.41 -40.52 -22.81
C MET A 1 -40.45 -41.61 -23.28
N ASN A 2 -40.58 -42.10 -24.51
CA ASN A 2 -39.92 -43.33 -24.98
C ASN A 2 -38.41 -43.08 -25.26
N LYS A 3 -37.51 -43.91 -24.71
CA LYS A 3 -36.03 -43.69 -24.78
C LYS A 3 -35.50 -43.55 -26.20
N LYS A 4 -36.19 -44.12 -27.20
CA LYS A 4 -35.86 -44.00 -28.63
C LYS A 4 -36.08 -42.58 -29.19
N ILE A 5 -37.06 -41.82 -28.68
CA ILE A 5 -37.35 -40.46 -29.15
C ILE A 5 -36.29 -39.48 -28.62
N ILE A 6 -35.83 -39.66 -27.38
CA ILE A 6 -34.77 -38.83 -26.80
C ILE A 6 -33.44 -39.06 -27.53
N ALA A 7 -33.12 -40.32 -27.88
CA ALA A 7 -31.92 -40.63 -28.65
C ALA A 7 -31.94 -40.03 -30.07
N SER A 8 -33.08 -40.07 -30.78
CA SER A 8 -33.21 -39.43 -32.10
C SER A 8 -33.17 -37.90 -32.03
N PHE A 9 -33.74 -37.28 -30.99
CA PHE A 9 -33.68 -35.82 -30.84
C PHE A 9 -32.26 -35.34 -30.46
N LEU A 10 -31.53 -36.09 -29.63
CA LEU A 10 -30.12 -35.79 -29.34
C LEU A 10 -29.22 -35.99 -30.55
N PHE A 11 -29.50 -36.99 -31.41
CA PHE A 11 -28.73 -37.20 -32.64
C PHE A 11 -29.02 -36.15 -33.72
N LEU A 12 -30.24 -35.60 -33.78
CA LEU A 12 -30.56 -34.51 -34.72
C LEU A 12 -30.00 -33.16 -34.26
N LEU A 13 -29.96 -32.90 -32.95
CA LEU A 13 -29.43 -31.66 -32.39
C LEU A 13 -27.90 -31.56 -32.50
N SER A 14 -27.18 -32.69 -32.52
CA SER A 14 -25.72 -32.71 -32.70
C SER A 14 -25.27 -32.40 -34.13
N VAL A 15 -26.13 -32.61 -35.15
CA VAL A 15 -25.81 -32.33 -36.56
C VAL A 15 -26.07 -30.86 -36.94
N LEU A 16 -26.86 -30.12 -36.14
CA LEU A 16 -27.16 -28.70 -36.37
C LEU A 16 -26.17 -27.73 -35.68
N LEU A 17 -25.19 -28.24 -34.93
CA LEU A 17 -24.22 -27.45 -34.17
C LEU A 17 -22.77 -27.53 -34.70
N SER A 18 -22.55 -28.08 -35.90
CA SER A 18 -21.22 -28.09 -36.53
C SER A 18 -20.99 -26.84 -37.38
N VAL A 19 -19.99 -26.02 -37.01
CA VAL A 19 -19.44 -24.93 -37.82
C VAL A 19 -18.27 -25.46 -38.66
N ALA A 20 -18.31 -25.25 -39.98
CA ALA A 20 -17.31 -25.73 -40.94
C ALA A 20 -16.40 -24.59 -41.42
N GLN A 21 -15.42 -24.21 -40.60
CA GLN A 21 -14.28 -23.38 -41.01
C GLN A 21 -13.11 -24.29 -41.43
N VAL A 22 -12.44 -23.96 -42.53
CA VAL A 22 -11.34 -24.79 -43.05
C VAL A 22 -10.03 -24.30 -42.47
N GLY A 23 -9.48 -25.05 -41.52
CA GLY A 23 -8.12 -24.89 -41.05
C GLY A 23 -7.18 -25.87 -41.74
N ILE A 24 -6.09 -25.37 -42.33
CA ILE A 24 -5.01 -26.21 -42.87
C ILE A 24 -3.74 -25.94 -42.06
N SER A 25 -3.33 -26.91 -41.24
CA SER A 25 -2.11 -26.81 -40.43
C SER A 25 -1.51 -28.19 -40.15
N THR A 26 -0.23 -28.21 -39.78
CA THR A 26 0.48 -29.42 -39.31
C THR A 26 0.22 -29.75 -37.84
N THR A 27 -0.49 -28.86 -37.12
CA THR A 27 -0.94 -29.06 -35.74
C THR A 27 -2.43 -28.74 -35.62
N SER A 28 -3.09 -29.19 -34.56
CA SER A 28 -4.49 -28.85 -34.34
C SER A 28 -4.64 -27.33 -34.17
N ILE A 29 -5.51 -26.72 -34.97
CA ILE A 29 -5.83 -25.30 -34.88
C ILE A 29 -7.33 -25.10 -34.76
N THR A 30 -7.73 -24.05 -34.05
CA THR A 30 -9.05 -23.44 -34.17
C THR A 30 -8.88 -22.24 -35.09
N PRO A 31 -9.38 -22.29 -36.35
CA PRO A 31 -9.34 -21.12 -37.22
C PRO A 31 -10.02 -19.92 -36.58
N ASP A 32 -9.53 -18.73 -36.90
CA ASP A 32 -10.13 -17.47 -36.46
C ASP A 32 -11.56 -17.35 -36.98
N ALA A 33 -12.48 -16.91 -36.13
CA ALA A 33 -13.91 -16.83 -36.45
C ALA A 33 -14.24 -15.87 -37.61
N SER A 34 -13.32 -14.96 -37.96
CA SER A 34 -13.44 -14.07 -39.12
C SER A 34 -12.88 -14.66 -40.42
N SER A 35 -12.30 -15.86 -40.37
CA SER A 35 -11.66 -16.52 -41.51
C SER A 35 -12.50 -17.68 -42.05
N MET A 36 -12.72 -17.71 -43.36
CA MET A 36 -13.33 -18.87 -44.03
C MET A 36 -12.28 -19.98 -44.32
N LEU A 37 -11.03 -19.57 -44.52
CA LEU A 37 -9.87 -20.44 -44.72
C LEU A 37 -8.68 -19.84 -43.96
N GLU A 38 -8.11 -20.60 -43.03
CA GLU A 38 -6.85 -20.25 -42.36
C GLU A 38 -5.80 -21.31 -42.66
N ILE A 39 -4.62 -20.88 -43.11
CA ILE A 39 -3.47 -21.75 -43.37
C ILE A 39 -2.37 -21.36 -42.40
N ARG A 40 -2.06 -22.26 -41.45
CA ARG A 40 -1.06 -22.00 -40.40
C ARG A 40 0.10 -22.98 -40.50
N SER A 41 1.26 -22.46 -40.88
CA SER A 41 2.53 -23.19 -40.90
C SER A 41 3.66 -22.26 -40.45
N THR A 42 4.65 -22.80 -39.74
CA THR A 42 5.82 -22.05 -39.29
C THR A 42 7.01 -22.15 -40.24
N ASN A 43 6.94 -23.05 -41.23
CA ASN A 43 8.07 -23.34 -42.12
C ASN A 43 7.68 -23.65 -43.58
N THR A 44 6.39 -23.56 -43.94
CA THR A 44 5.91 -23.70 -45.32
C THR A 44 4.92 -22.59 -45.67
N GLY A 45 4.79 -22.25 -46.95
CA GLY A 45 3.93 -21.16 -47.45
C GLY A 45 2.94 -21.62 -48.52
N VAL A 46 2.17 -20.67 -49.06
CA VAL A 46 1.17 -20.93 -50.11
C VAL A 46 1.70 -20.45 -51.47
N LEU A 47 1.71 -21.34 -52.46
CA LEU A 47 1.94 -20.94 -53.84
C LEU A 47 0.61 -20.56 -54.50
N ILE A 48 0.44 -19.26 -54.74
CA ILE A 48 -0.66 -18.69 -55.53
C ILE A 48 -0.42 -18.96 -57.02
N PRO A 49 -1.45 -19.08 -57.88
CA PRO A 49 -1.29 -19.34 -59.30
C PRO A 49 -0.27 -18.40 -59.96
N ARG A 50 0.71 -19.01 -60.64
CA ARG A 50 1.76 -18.32 -61.39
C ARG A 50 1.35 -18.20 -62.84
N VAL A 51 1.23 -16.97 -63.33
CA VAL A 51 0.64 -16.64 -64.62
C VAL A 51 1.61 -15.72 -65.39
N ALA A 52 1.76 -15.88 -66.70
CA ALA A 52 2.55 -14.97 -67.52
C ALA A 52 1.62 -13.90 -68.14
N LEU A 53 1.59 -12.70 -67.57
CA LEU A 53 0.85 -11.56 -68.12
C LEU A 53 1.61 -10.90 -69.28
N SER A 54 0.89 -10.24 -70.19
CA SER A 54 1.48 -9.50 -71.32
C SER A 54 1.43 -7.98 -71.18
N ALA A 55 0.44 -7.44 -70.46
CA ALA A 55 0.29 -6.03 -70.09
C ALA A 55 -0.73 -5.90 -68.94
N THR A 56 -0.72 -4.77 -68.21
CA THR A 56 -1.66 -4.57 -67.09
C THR A 56 -3.10 -4.49 -67.56
N THR A 57 -3.36 -3.89 -68.71
CA THR A 57 -4.73 -3.69 -69.24
C THR A 57 -5.31 -4.90 -69.96
N VAL A 58 -4.59 -6.03 -70.03
CA VAL A 58 -5.03 -7.25 -70.74
C VAL A 58 -5.36 -8.34 -69.73
N ALA A 59 -6.63 -8.76 -69.67
CA ALA A 59 -7.10 -9.79 -68.73
C ALA A 59 -6.44 -11.17 -68.95
N ALA A 60 -6.20 -11.54 -70.22
CA ALA A 60 -5.56 -12.80 -70.59
C ALA A 60 -4.16 -12.92 -69.97
N PRO A 61 -3.72 -14.15 -69.60
CA PRO A 61 -4.29 -15.46 -69.96
C PRO A 61 -5.39 -15.95 -68.99
N VAL A 62 -5.78 -15.15 -67.99
CA VAL A 62 -6.93 -15.46 -67.15
C VAL A 62 -8.19 -14.97 -67.86
N ALA A 63 -9.08 -15.88 -68.25
CA ALA A 63 -10.36 -15.50 -68.85
C ALA A 63 -11.32 -15.00 -67.76
N ALA A 64 -11.90 -13.81 -67.95
CA ALA A 64 -12.85 -13.19 -67.01
C ALA A 64 -12.37 -13.25 -65.54
N PRO A 65 -11.20 -12.68 -65.21
CA PRO A 65 -10.68 -12.71 -63.85
C PRO A 65 -11.68 -12.03 -62.91
N ALA A 66 -12.01 -12.71 -61.82
CA ALA A 66 -12.86 -12.13 -60.78
C ALA A 66 -12.16 -10.93 -60.12
N ASN A 67 -12.93 -9.97 -59.63
CA ASN A 67 -12.37 -8.86 -58.85
C ASN A 67 -11.60 -9.41 -57.64
N SER A 68 -10.44 -8.80 -57.38
CA SER A 68 -9.51 -9.23 -56.33
C SER A 68 -8.87 -10.60 -56.57
N LEU A 69 -8.98 -11.19 -57.77
CA LEU A 69 -8.25 -12.41 -58.10
C LEU A 69 -6.75 -12.15 -58.06
N LEU A 70 -6.05 -12.87 -57.18
CA LEU A 70 -4.61 -12.74 -56.96
C LEU A 70 -3.83 -13.75 -57.80
N ILE A 71 -2.82 -13.27 -58.52
CA ILE A 71 -1.85 -14.10 -59.24
C ILE A 71 -0.43 -13.61 -58.97
N PHE A 72 0.56 -14.46 -59.24
CA PHE A 72 1.95 -14.05 -59.37
C PHE A 72 2.30 -14.00 -60.85
N ASN A 73 2.57 -12.80 -61.38
CA ASN A 73 3.06 -12.63 -62.74
C ASN A 73 4.50 -13.15 -62.84
N THR A 74 4.79 -13.96 -63.84
CA THR A 74 6.14 -14.51 -64.09
C THR A 74 6.85 -13.85 -65.27
N ALA A 75 6.18 -13.01 -66.05
CA ALA A 75 6.72 -12.44 -67.28
C ALA A 75 7.17 -10.98 -67.11
N THR A 76 8.24 -10.60 -67.82
CA THR A 76 8.53 -9.20 -68.14
C THR A 76 8.04 -8.96 -69.56
N ALA A 77 6.92 -8.27 -69.73
CA ALA A 77 6.29 -8.01 -71.02
C ALA A 77 5.42 -6.74 -70.92
N GLY A 78 5.43 -5.87 -71.94
CA GLY A 78 4.71 -4.60 -71.86
C GLY A 78 5.12 -3.78 -70.63
N ASP A 79 4.14 -3.39 -69.82
CA ASP A 79 4.31 -2.68 -68.55
C ASP A 79 4.28 -3.60 -67.32
N VAL A 80 4.21 -4.93 -67.51
CA VAL A 80 4.26 -5.91 -66.42
C VAL A 80 5.65 -6.48 -66.22
N THR A 81 5.99 -6.74 -64.96
CA THR A 81 7.24 -7.37 -64.51
C THR A 81 6.91 -8.47 -63.50
N PRO A 82 7.80 -9.45 -63.26
CA PRO A 82 7.54 -10.48 -62.27
C PRO A 82 7.16 -9.89 -60.90
N GLY A 83 6.12 -10.44 -60.28
CA GLY A 83 5.57 -9.91 -59.03
C GLY A 83 4.10 -10.25 -58.83
N PHE A 84 3.53 -9.87 -57.70
CA PHE A 84 2.12 -10.10 -57.42
C PHE A 84 1.23 -9.08 -58.12
N TYR A 85 0.12 -9.55 -58.68
CA TYR A 85 -0.90 -8.72 -59.29
C TYR A 85 -2.28 -9.17 -58.83
N TYR A 86 -3.19 -8.21 -58.71
CA TYR A 86 -4.61 -8.51 -58.57
C TYR A 86 -5.40 -7.82 -59.67
N TRP A 87 -6.56 -8.39 -59.99
CA TRP A 87 -7.50 -7.77 -60.93
C TRP A 87 -8.38 -6.75 -60.20
N ASP A 88 -8.37 -5.49 -60.64
CA ASP A 88 -9.21 -4.42 -60.05
C ASP A 88 -10.63 -4.32 -60.65
N GLY A 89 -10.93 -5.16 -61.64
CA GLY A 89 -12.15 -5.13 -62.43
C GLY A 89 -11.93 -4.66 -63.87
N THR A 90 -10.83 -3.96 -64.13
CA THR A 90 -10.50 -3.39 -65.45
C THR A 90 -9.06 -3.65 -65.89
N LYS A 91 -8.13 -3.80 -64.95
CA LYS A 91 -6.72 -4.08 -65.22
C LYS A 91 -6.06 -4.85 -64.08
N TRP A 92 -4.92 -5.45 -64.39
CA TRP A 92 -3.98 -6.01 -63.43
C TRP A 92 -3.22 -4.88 -62.75
N VAL A 93 -3.45 -4.73 -61.45
CA VAL A 93 -2.70 -3.79 -60.62
C VAL A 93 -1.58 -4.54 -59.94
N ARG A 94 -0.34 -4.10 -60.18
CA ARG A 94 0.83 -4.63 -59.50
C ARG A 94 0.75 -4.27 -58.03
N LEU A 95 0.89 -5.25 -57.14
CA LEU A 95 1.17 -4.96 -55.75
C LEU A 95 2.62 -4.48 -55.67
N LEU A 96 2.79 -3.25 -55.16
CA LEU A 96 4.07 -2.52 -55.14
C LEU A 96 5.25 -3.41 -54.74
N SER A 97 6.29 -3.45 -55.59
CA SER A 97 7.62 -3.91 -55.21
C SER A 97 8.51 -2.71 -54.87
N GLY A 98 8.27 -2.05 -53.74
CA GLY A 98 9.24 -1.20 -53.04
C GLY A 98 9.93 0.01 -53.71
N ALA A 99 9.72 0.36 -54.99
CA ALA A 99 10.37 1.52 -55.64
C ALA A 99 9.40 2.44 -56.41
N MET A 100 9.55 3.77 -56.24
CA MET A 100 8.68 4.85 -56.77
C MET A 100 8.93 5.21 -58.27
N PRO A 101 7.97 5.83 -59.00
CA PRO A 101 8.10 6.19 -60.45
C PRO A 101 9.15 7.27 -60.78
N ALA A 102 9.60 7.35 -62.04
CA ALA A 102 10.73 8.19 -62.50
C ALA A 102 10.46 9.71 -62.59
N ASP A 103 9.19 10.11 -62.77
CA ASP A 103 8.81 11.53 -62.97
C ASP A 103 8.50 12.26 -61.64
N ALA A 104 8.82 11.62 -60.51
CA ALA A 104 8.66 12.18 -59.18
C ALA A 104 9.97 12.80 -58.66
N TRP A 105 9.86 13.77 -57.75
CA TRP A 105 11.01 14.22 -56.97
C TRP A 105 11.38 13.16 -55.94
N LYS A 106 12.55 12.54 -56.07
CA LYS A 106 12.99 11.46 -55.17
C LYS A 106 13.47 12.03 -53.83
N LEU A 107 13.32 11.25 -52.75
CA LEU A 107 13.79 11.61 -51.40
C LEU A 107 15.30 11.88 -51.33
N ILE A 108 16.08 11.26 -52.21
CA ILE A 108 17.53 11.44 -52.33
C ILE A 108 17.92 12.42 -53.44
N GLY A 109 16.95 13.09 -54.06
CA GLY A 109 17.16 14.00 -55.19
C GLY A 109 17.20 13.31 -56.57
N ASN A 110 17.13 14.15 -57.61
CA ASN A 110 17.18 13.75 -59.02
C ASN A 110 18.49 14.26 -59.66
N ALA A 111 19.20 13.41 -60.41
CA ALA A 111 20.38 13.81 -61.18
C ALA A 111 19.99 14.24 -62.62
N GLY A 112 20.76 15.15 -63.23
CA GLY A 112 20.60 15.54 -64.65
C GLY A 112 19.58 16.65 -64.96
N THR A 113 19.21 17.49 -63.99
CA THR A 113 18.22 18.58 -64.14
C THR A 113 18.78 19.84 -64.83
N VAL A 114 17.92 20.61 -65.51
CA VAL A 114 18.24 21.94 -66.09
C VAL A 114 17.42 23.04 -65.41
N ALA A 115 18.07 24.04 -64.80
CA ALA A 115 17.43 25.02 -63.89
C ALA A 115 16.28 25.86 -64.51
N THR A 116 16.28 26.08 -65.83
CA THR A 116 15.22 26.82 -66.54
C THR A 116 13.99 25.96 -66.88
N THR A 117 14.12 24.63 -66.82
CA THR A 117 13.10 23.68 -67.32
C THR A 117 12.59 22.76 -66.22
N ASN A 118 13.45 22.32 -65.30
CA ASN A 118 13.11 21.43 -64.20
C ASN A 118 13.21 22.19 -62.87
N PHE A 119 12.11 22.22 -62.12
CA PHE A 119 12.06 22.85 -60.81
C PHE A 119 11.00 22.16 -59.95
N ILE A 120 11.08 22.41 -58.65
CA ILE A 120 10.02 22.13 -57.70
C ILE A 120 9.25 23.44 -57.49
N GLY A 121 7.95 23.47 -57.81
CA GLY A 121 7.20 24.71 -57.77
C GLY A 121 5.90 24.67 -58.59
N THR A 122 5.32 25.85 -58.77
CA THR A 122 4.10 26.12 -59.55
C THR A 122 4.45 26.98 -60.77
N THR A 123 3.68 26.87 -61.85
CA THR A 123 3.82 27.70 -63.07
C THR A 123 2.77 28.80 -63.18
N ASP A 124 1.77 28.78 -62.31
CA ASP A 124 0.67 29.73 -62.22
C ASP A 124 0.83 30.65 -61.01
N ALA A 125 -0.08 31.62 -60.84
CA ALA A 125 -0.06 32.58 -59.73
C ALA A 125 -0.55 31.96 -58.41
N ILE A 126 -0.06 30.76 -58.11
CA ILE A 126 -0.38 30.00 -56.90
C ILE A 126 0.90 29.83 -56.08
N ASP A 127 0.77 30.02 -54.78
CA ASP A 127 1.89 29.94 -53.86
C ASP A 127 2.46 28.53 -53.76
N PHE A 128 3.79 28.43 -53.69
CA PHE A 128 4.47 27.16 -53.45
C PHE A 128 4.61 26.91 -51.95
N VAL A 129 4.12 25.75 -51.47
CA VAL A 129 4.06 25.42 -50.05
C VAL A 129 4.79 24.13 -49.72
N THR A 130 5.59 24.14 -48.65
CA THR A 130 6.12 22.93 -48.03
C THR A 130 5.41 22.60 -46.73
N ARG A 131 5.15 21.31 -46.48
CA ARG A 131 4.45 20.82 -45.29
C ARG A 131 5.19 19.68 -44.61
N THR A 132 5.13 19.63 -43.28
CA THR A 132 5.54 18.46 -42.48
C THR A 132 4.41 18.08 -41.53
N ASN A 133 4.11 16.79 -41.40
CA ASN A 133 2.93 16.30 -40.67
C ASN A 133 1.62 17.00 -41.13
N ASN A 134 1.48 17.21 -42.44
CA ASN A 134 0.38 17.96 -43.07
C ASN A 134 0.19 19.41 -42.58
N ALA A 135 1.14 19.96 -41.82
CA ALA A 135 1.17 21.35 -41.41
C ALA A 135 2.10 22.15 -42.32
N GLU A 136 1.64 23.31 -42.78
CA GLU A 136 2.44 24.25 -43.57
C GLU A 136 3.61 24.81 -42.76
N ARG A 137 4.81 24.74 -43.33
CA ARG A 137 6.05 25.20 -42.69
C ARG A 137 6.69 26.37 -43.41
N SER A 138 6.63 26.39 -44.73
CA SER A 138 7.07 27.55 -45.52
C SER A 138 6.23 27.73 -46.76
N ARG A 139 6.21 28.98 -47.23
CA ARG A 139 5.52 29.41 -48.43
C ARG A 139 6.38 30.41 -49.19
N ILE A 140 6.39 30.29 -50.51
CA ILE A 140 6.82 31.36 -51.41
C ILE A 140 5.56 31.89 -52.07
N LEU A 141 5.25 33.16 -51.83
CA LEU A 141 4.10 33.82 -52.46
C LEU A 141 4.35 33.98 -53.95
N SER A 142 3.30 33.96 -54.77
CA SER A 142 3.40 34.29 -56.20
C SER A 142 3.95 35.71 -56.45
N ALA A 143 3.92 36.59 -55.45
CA ALA A 143 4.50 37.94 -55.44
C ALA A 143 6.00 37.99 -55.09
N GLY A 144 6.60 36.88 -54.66
CA GLY A 144 8.04 36.75 -54.39
C GLY A 144 8.46 36.80 -52.92
N ASN A 145 7.57 37.12 -51.98
CA ASN A 145 7.90 37.05 -50.54
C ASN A 145 8.16 35.60 -50.12
N VAL A 146 9.18 35.40 -49.29
CA VAL A 146 9.52 34.11 -48.71
C VAL A 146 9.14 34.09 -47.24
N LEU A 147 8.23 33.20 -46.89
CA LEU A 147 7.60 33.13 -45.58
C LEU A 147 7.92 31.80 -44.90
N ILE A 148 8.47 31.86 -43.69
CA ILE A 148 8.66 30.71 -42.81
C ILE A 148 7.71 30.81 -41.63
N ASN A 149 6.93 29.75 -41.43
CA ASN A 149 5.91 29.63 -40.38
C ASN A 149 4.82 30.74 -40.47
N ARG A 150 4.56 31.23 -41.68
CA ARG A 150 3.51 32.20 -42.02
C ARG A 150 2.85 31.85 -43.35
N THR A 151 1.59 32.24 -43.48
CA THR A 151 0.80 32.09 -44.72
C THR A 151 0.53 33.41 -45.43
N THR A 152 0.78 34.54 -44.76
CA THR A 152 0.61 35.90 -45.27
C THR A 152 1.77 36.77 -44.80
N ALA A 153 2.25 37.67 -45.66
CA ALA A 153 3.27 38.64 -45.27
C ALA A 153 2.69 39.58 -44.20
N LEU A 154 3.45 39.87 -43.15
CA LEU A 154 3.09 40.86 -42.13
C LEU A 154 3.16 42.27 -42.72
N TYR A 155 4.17 42.54 -43.55
CA TYR A 155 4.29 43.77 -44.31
C TYR A 155 4.62 43.44 -45.76
N ALA A 156 3.89 44.03 -46.71
CA ALA A 156 4.07 43.74 -48.14
C ALA A 156 5.48 44.12 -48.66
N THR A 157 6.20 44.97 -47.93
CA THR A 157 7.57 45.40 -48.22
C THR A 157 8.64 44.39 -47.79
N ASP A 158 8.29 43.39 -46.98
CA ASP A 158 9.26 42.46 -46.40
C ASP A 158 9.52 41.30 -47.37
N LEU A 159 10.74 41.21 -47.90
CA LEU A 159 11.08 40.17 -48.87
C LEU A 159 11.21 38.78 -48.22
N PHE A 160 11.72 38.73 -46.98
CA PHE A 160 11.88 37.51 -46.20
C PHE A 160 11.31 37.70 -44.80
N GLU A 161 10.38 36.82 -44.41
CA GLU A 161 9.82 36.80 -43.07
C GLU A 161 9.98 35.42 -42.45
N ALA A 162 10.62 35.37 -41.29
CA ALA A 162 10.59 34.20 -40.43
C ALA A 162 9.86 34.56 -39.14
N GLN A 163 8.91 33.72 -38.71
CA GLN A 163 8.18 33.92 -37.47
C GLN A 163 8.40 32.77 -36.50
N GLY A 164 8.96 33.11 -35.34
CA GLY A 164 9.01 32.21 -34.20
C GLY A 164 7.61 31.90 -33.67
N ASN A 165 7.46 30.74 -33.05
CA ASN A 165 6.22 30.35 -32.37
C ASN A 165 6.55 29.84 -30.96
N ALA A 166 5.53 29.45 -30.22
CA ALA A 166 5.71 28.98 -28.84
C ALA A 166 6.67 27.78 -28.71
N THR A 167 6.81 26.94 -29.75
CA THR A 167 7.72 25.79 -29.75
C THR A 167 9.12 26.17 -30.19
N PHE A 168 9.24 27.05 -31.20
CA PHE A 168 10.50 27.54 -31.74
C PHE A 168 10.49 29.08 -31.70
N PRO A 169 10.83 29.68 -30.55
CA PRO A 169 10.64 31.11 -30.33
C PRO A 169 11.62 31.97 -31.12
N ASP A 170 12.80 31.44 -31.43
CA ASP A 170 13.81 32.15 -32.21
C ASP A 170 13.50 32.04 -33.70
N ALA A 171 12.99 33.11 -34.28
CA ALA A 171 12.69 33.19 -35.71
C ALA A 171 13.96 32.99 -36.56
N VAL A 172 15.09 33.54 -36.11
CA VAL A 172 16.41 33.40 -36.73
C VAL A 172 17.42 33.21 -35.60
N ASN A 173 18.18 32.12 -35.65
CA ASN A 173 19.25 31.84 -34.70
C ASN A 173 20.54 31.52 -35.48
N GLY A 174 21.56 32.37 -35.35
CA GLY A 174 22.79 32.29 -36.14
C GLY A 174 23.97 31.81 -35.30
N TYR A 175 24.42 30.58 -35.54
CA TYR A 175 25.63 30.00 -34.95
C TYR A 175 26.74 29.87 -35.99
N THR A 176 27.99 30.05 -35.57
CA THR A 176 29.16 29.73 -36.39
C THR A 176 30.19 29.01 -35.54
N ASP A 177 30.74 27.92 -36.08
CA ASP A 177 31.82 27.14 -35.48
C ASP A 177 33.21 27.60 -36.00
N GLN A 178 33.25 28.70 -36.75
CA GLN A 178 34.45 29.25 -37.36
C GLN A 178 35.13 30.24 -36.42
N ALA A 179 36.46 30.18 -36.31
CA ALA A 179 37.26 31.04 -35.41
C ALA A 179 37.13 32.55 -35.71
N ALA A 180 36.70 32.92 -36.92
CA ALA A 180 36.40 34.30 -37.34
C ALA A 180 35.05 34.38 -38.07
N GLY A 181 34.05 33.65 -37.57
CA GLY A 181 32.70 33.66 -38.14
C GLY A 181 31.81 34.78 -37.60
N THR A 182 30.70 35.05 -38.29
CA THR A 182 29.61 35.90 -37.80
C THR A 182 28.29 35.15 -37.93
N GLY A 183 27.52 35.03 -36.85
CA GLY A 183 26.25 34.30 -36.84
C GLY A 183 25.16 34.98 -37.68
N VAL A 184 24.85 36.25 -37.39
CA VAL A 184 23.94 37.09 -38.17
C VAL A 184 24.60 38.43 -38.42
N PHE A 185 24.77 38.81 -39.69
CA PHE A 185 25.35 40.09 -40.11
C PHE A 185 24.30 40.94 -40.82
N GLY A 186 24.00 42.12 -40.28
CA GLY A 186 23.16 43.12 -40.93
C GLY A 186 23.98 44.36 -41.29
N GLY A 187 24.03 44.73 -42.56
CA GLY A 187 24.80 45.87 -43.05
C GLY A 187 24.03 46.65 -44.11
N ASN A 188 24.15 47.98 -44.08
CA ASN A 188 23.64 48.86 -45.13
C ASN A 188 24.83 49.51 -45.85
N THR A 189 25.02 49.18 -47.14
CA THR A 189 26.21 49.57 -47.93
C THR A 189 25.94 50.70 -48.94
N ALA A 190 24.78 51.38 -48.85
CA ALA A 190 24.46 52.50 -49.74
C ALA A 190 25.44 53.67 -49.52
N ALA A 191 26.25 53.99 -50.54
CA ALA A 191 27.39 54.90 -50.41
C ALA A 191 27.10 56.38 -50.73
N THR A 192 25.85 56.79 -51.02
CA THR A 192 25.56 58.17 -51.41
C THR A 192 24.22 58.69 -50.86
N GLY A 193 24.29 59.81 -50.14
CA GLY A 193 23.14 60.59 -49.64
C GLY A 193 22.94 60.47 -48.14
N ALA A 194 22.56 61.58 -47.49
CA ALA A 194 22.23 61.64 -46.06
C ALA A 194 20.98 60.80 -45.74
N GLY A 195 21.14 59.48 -45.68
CA GLY A 195 20.11 58.51 -45.37
C GLY A 195 20.39 57.82 -44.04
N ALA A 196 19.44 57.88 -43.12
CA ALA A 196 19.50 57.24 -41.81
C ALA A 196 19.13 55.75 -41.88
N GLY A 197 19.92 54.96 -42.62
CA GLY A 197 19.71 53.51 -42.70
C GLY A 197 20.49 52.76 -41.62
N CYS A 198 19.91 51.69 -41.10
CA CYS A 198 20.49 50.84 -40.05
C CYS A 198 20.80 49.42 -40.58
N GLY A 199 21.90 48.82 -40.12
CA GLY A 199 22.26 47.43 -40.46
C GLY A 199 21.44 46.39 -39.70
N VAL A 200 21.30 46.56 -38.38
CA VAL A 200 20.43 45.77 -37.50
C VAL A 200 19.54 46.72 -36.71
N TYR A 201 18.22 46.57 -36.82
CA TYR A 201 17.23 47.38 -36.11
C TYR A 201 16.40 46.52 -35.19
N GLY A 202 16.67 46.61 -33.90
CA GLY A 202 15.94 45.87 -32.87
C GLY A 202 14.85 46.72 -32.24
N LEU A 203 13.57 46.37 -32.47
CA LEU A 203 12.42 47.00 -31.82
C LEU A 203 11.74 45.98 -30.90
N SER A 204 11.63 46.30 -29.61
CA SER A 204 10.76 45.56 -28.70
C SER A 204 9.53 46.39 -28.34
N ALA A 205 8.36 45.93 -28.77
CA ALA A 205 7.07 46.59 -28.49
C ALA A 205 6.42 46.11 -27.19
N GLN A 206 7.11 45.29 -26.39
CA GLN A 206 6.58 44.65 -25.18
C GLN A 206 7.26 45.18 -23.92
N THR A 207 6.50 45.26 -22.83
CA THR A 207 7.02 45.68 -21.52
C THR A 207 8.09 44.69 -21.03
N GLY A 208 9.35 45.13 -20.94
CA GLY A 208 10.47 44.32 -20.46
C GLY A 208 11.28 43.58 -21.53
N GLY A 209 11.07 43.83 -22.82
CA GLY A 209 11.88 43.25 -23.90
C GLY A 209 13.04 44.16 -24.35
N SER A 210 14.11 43.55 -24.84
CA SER A 210 15.28 44.23 -25.41
C SER A 210 15.21 44.23 -26.94
N GLY A 211 15.54 45.37 -27.58
CA GLY A 211 15.63 45.45 -29.05
C GLY A 211 16.86 44.72 -29.61
N VAL A 212 18.05 45.03 -29.07
CA VAL A 212 19.31 44.33 -29.35
C VAL A 212 19.93 43.96 -28.01
N PHE A 213 20.24 42.67 -27.81
CA PHE A 213 20.87 42.12 -26.61
C PHE A 213 22.12 41.37 -27.02
N GLY A 214 23.23 41.61 -26.33
CA GLY A 214 24.45 40.84 -26.57
C GLY A 214 25.13 40.48 -25.26
N ASP A 215 25.52 39.23 -25.18
CA ASP A 215 26.15 38.59 -24.02
C ASP A 215 27.54 38.10 -24.45
N GLY A 216 28.52 38.21 -23.57
CA GLY A 216 29.91 37.90 -23.87
C GLY A 216 30.57 37.12 -22.74
N ASP A 217 31.07 35.92 -23.04
CA ASP A 217 31.91 35.13 -22.15
C ASP A 217 33.34 35.72 -22.02
N LEU A 218 34.22 35.06 -21.25
CA LEU A 218 35.60 35.49 -20.92
C LEU A 218 36.34 36.19 -22.09
N TYR A 219 36.64 37.48 -21.89
CA TYR A 219 37.34 38.39 -22.82
C TYR A 219 36.58 38.78 -24.09
N THR A 220 35.24 38.77 -24.08
CA THR A 220 34.41 39.29 -25.18
C THR A 220 33.49 40.41 -24.70
N ALA A 221 33.06 41.27 -25.62
CA ALA A 221 32.14 42.37 -25.31
C ALA A 221 30.76 42.05 -25.90
N GLY A 222 29.72 42.05 -25.06
CA GLY A 222 28.35 41.70 -25.46
C GLY A 222 27.75 42.67 -26.48
N THR A 223 27.90 43.98 -26.34
CA THR A 223 27.47 44.96 -27.36
C THR A 223 28.51 46.07 -27.47
N ILE A 224 29.13 46.25 -28.64
CA ILE A 224 30.13 47.30 -28.92
C ILE A 224 29.54 48.31 -29.90
N GLY A 225 29.59 49.59 -29.53
CA GLY A 225 29.34 50.69 -30.45
C GLY A 225 30.60 51.53 -30.65
N TYR A 226 31.04 51.67 -31.90
CA TYR A 226 32.26 52.41 -32.29
C TYR A 226 31.88 53.62 -33.14
N THR A 227 32.35 54.81 -32.79
CA THR A 227 32.16 56.04 -33.58
C THR A 227 33.50 56.73 -33.79
N GLU A 228 33.85 57.02 -35.04
CA GLU A 228 35.08 57.72 -35.42
C GLU A 228 34.88 59.24 -35.59
N ALA A 229 33.64 59.73 -35.44
CA ALA A 229 33.30 61.14 -35.60
C ALA A 229 33.16 61.86 -34.25
N ALA A 230 33.78 63.04 -34.13
CA ALA A 230 33.64 63.88 -32.95
C ALA A 230 32.19 64.38 -32.78
N GLY A 231 31.61 64.20 -31.59
CA GLY A 231 30.27 64.69 -31.24
C GLY A 231 29.14 63.65 -31.26
N PHE A 232 29.45 62.35 -31.30
CA PHE A 232 28.47 61.27 -31.27
C PHE A 232 28.81 60.23 -30.21
N ASP A 233 27.80 59.57 -29.64
CA ASP A 233 27.94 58.50 -28.66
C ASP A 233 28.05 57.13 -29.36
N GLY A 234 28.98 56.27 -28.90
CA GLY A 234 29.19 54.93 -29.47
C GLY A 234 28.00 53.98 -29.23
N VAL A 235 27.44 53.98 -28.02
CA VAL A 235 26.20 53.26 -27.67
C VAL A 235 25.24 54.27 -27.06
N PHE A 236 24.24 54.71 -27.83
CA PHE A 236 23.27 55.71 -27.41
C PHE A 236 21.94 55.05 -27.03
N GLY A 237 21.61 55.02 -25.73
CA GLY A 237 20.30 54.64 -25.23
C GLY A 237 19.54 55.86 -24.73
N LEU A 238 18.62 56.42 -25.53
CA LEU A 238 17.74 57.51 -25.11
C LEU A 238 16.35 56.97 -24.78
N ASN A 239 15.89 57.17 -23.54
CA ASN A 239 14.47 57.06 -23.21
C ASN A 239 13.88 58.48 -23.16
N ALA A 240 13.15 58.87 -24.20
CA ALA A 240 12.47 60.15 -24.29
C ALA A 240 10.95 59.99 -24.08
N ALA A 241 10.52 59.61 -22.87
CA ALA A 241 9.11 59.63 -22.51
C ALA A 241 8.74 60.99 -21.88
N THR A 242 8.13 61.88 -22.65
CA THR A 242 7.38 63.01 -22.10
C THR A 242 5.95 62.52 -21.79
N THR A 243 5.65 62.43 -20.49
CA THR A 243 4.34 62.12 -19.88
C THR A 243 3.80 60.69 -20.03
N GLY A 244 3.72 59.98 -18.89
CA GLY A 244 2.77 58.89 -18.65
C GLY A 244 3.08 57.54 -19.30
N ALA A 245 3.51 56.58 -18.49
CA ALA A 245 3.69 55.15 -18.79
C ALA A 245 4.84 54.79 -19.76
N GLY A 246 6.02 54.47 -19.19
CA GLY A 246 7.12 53.83 -19.90
C GLY A 246 8.23 53.41 -18.93
N ILE A 247 8.54 52.11 -18.87
CA ILE A 247 9.63 51.53 -18.09
C ILE A 247 10.84 51.40 -19.00
N GLY A 248 12.00 51.97 -18.62
CA GLY A 248 13.25 51.68 -19.32
C GLY A 248 14.46 52.26 -18.60
N ALA A 249 15.46 51.41 -18.31
CA ALA A 249 16.80 51.82 -17.92
C ALA A 249 17.74 51.56 -19.12
N GLY A 250 18.58 52.54 -19.45
CA GLY A 250 19.51 52.48 -20.58
C GLY A 250 20.97 52.49 -20.13
N VAL A 251 21.62 51.33 -20.11
CA VAL A 251 23.09 51.08 -20.00
C VAL A 251 23.57 50.42 -18.69
N TYR A 252 24.42 49.39 -18.85
CA TYR A 252 25.19 48.62 -17.86
C TYR A 252 26.69 48.92 -18.05
N GLY A 253 27.47 49.05 -16.98
CA GLY A 253 28.93 49.18 -17.04
C GLY A 253 29.58 48.60 -15.78
N GLU A 254 30.74 47.94 -15.93
CA GLU A 254 31.53 47.39 -14.83
C GLU A 254 32.80 48.26 -14.62
N SER A 255 33.34 48.30 -13.39
CA SER A 255 34.62 48.94 -13.09
C SER A 255 35.47 48.07 -12.16
N GLY A 256 36.73 47.81 -12.56
CA GLY A 256 37.68 46.94 -11.86
C GLY A 256 38.64 47.66 -10.90
N GLN A 257 38.19 48.64 -10.10
CA GLN A 257 39.04 49.36 -9.14
C GLN A 257 38.57 49.21 -7.69
N THR A 258 39.52 49.18 -6.76
CA THR A 258 39.28 49.08 -5.31
C THR A 258 38.58 50.34 -4.79
N GLY A 259 37.34 50.20 -4.29
CA GLY A 259 36.61 51.28 -3.62
C GLY A 259 35.65 52.11 -4.49
N ALA A 260 35.20 51.61 -5.65
CA ALA A 260 34.13 52.26 -6.44
C ALA A 260 32.89 51.34 -6.60
N ALA A 261 31.71 51.96 -6.71
CA ALA A 261 30.45 51.28 -6.98
C ALA A 261 30.21 51.16 -8.50
N GLY A 262 29.89 49.95 -8.98
CA GLY A 262 29.77 49.66 -10.41
C GLY A 262 28.41 49.99 -11.05
N VAL A 263 27.29 50.03 -10.32
CA VAL A 263 25.98 50.33 -10.92
C VAL A 263 25.09 51.04 -9.90
N TRP A 264 24.50 52.18 -10.29
CA TRP A 264 23.42 52.82 -9.55
C TRP A 264 22.15 52.77 -10.39
N GLY A 265 21.17 51.99 -9.95
CA GLY A 265 19.80 52.04 -10.47
C GLY A 265 18.85 52.39 -9.34
N ALA A 266 18.19 53.54 -9.42
CA ALA A 266 17.07 53.87 -8.55
C ALA A 266 15.76 53.54 -9.29
N GLY A 267 14.98 52.60 -8.74
CA GLY A 267 13.60 52.37 -9.15
C GLY A 267 12.65 53.27 -8.36
N GLY A 268 11.78 54.00 -9.06
CA GLY A 268 10.54 54.52 -8.46
C GLY A 268 9.50 53.41 -8.29
N THR A 269 8.29 53.76 -7.88
CA THR A 269 7.20 52.82 -7.58
C THR A 269 7.04 51.72 -8.64
N LEU A 270 7.23 50.45 -8.20
CA LEU A 270 7.01 49.17 -8.91
C LEU A 270 8.16 48.59 -9.78
N THR A 271 9.44 48.63 -9.36
CA THR A 271 10.49 47.74 -9.90
C THR A 271 11.51 47.23 -8.84
N ARG A 272 12.23 46.13 -9.13
CA ARG A 272 13.30 45.52 -8.30
C ARG A 272 14.69 45.90 -8.85
N GLY A 273 15.65 46.21 -7.96
CA GLY A 273 16.90 46.91 -8.33
C GLY A 273 18.25 46.15 -8.29
N VAL A 274 18.47 45.04 -7.55
CA VAL A 274 19.84 44.45 -7.43
C VAL A 274 19.82 42.93 -7.09
N MET A 275 20.70 42.14 -7.72
CA MET A 275 21.19 40.83 -7.25
C MET A 275 22.70 40.93 -6.99
N ALA A 276 23.18 40.41 -5.85
CA ALA A 276 24.60 40.32 -5.52
C ALA A 276 24.92 38.94 -4.90
N VAL A 277 26.12 38.43 -5.19
CA VAL A 277 26.70 37.22 -4.59
C VAL A 277 27.85 37.66 -3.67
N ASN A 278 27.91 37.12 -2.45
CA ASN A 278 28.98 37.41 -1.48
C ASN A 278 29.66 36.09 -1.05
N ASN A 279 30.99 36.04 -1.11
CA ASN A 279 31.82 34.89 -0.71
C ASN A 279 32.56 35.13 0.63
N ASN A 280 31.90 35.69 1.65
CA ASN A 280 32.46 35.85 3.00
C ASN A 280 31.58 35.21 4.08
N ALA A 281 32.20 34.53 5.06
CA ALA A 281 31.57 33.64 6.03
C ALA A 281 30.85 34.33 7.22
N THR A 282 30.73 35.67 7.24
CA THR A 282 30.23 36.40 8.42
C THR A 282 29.01 37.29 8.18
N TYR A 283 28.51 37.46 6.95
CA TYR A 283 27.27 38.23 6.68
C TYR A 283 26.52 37.73 5.43
N ALA A 284 25.21 37.99 5.37
CA ALA A 284 24.31 37.57 4.29
C ALA A 284 24.50 38.37 2.97
N ALA A 285 24.22 37.73 1.83
CA ALA A 285 24.46 38.25 0.48
C ALA A 285 23.33 39.11 -0.14
N ALA A 286 22.11 39.14 0.44
CA ALA A 286 21.01 39.92 -0.13
C ALA A 286 19.99 40.35 0.92
N HIS A 287 19.45 41.55 0.77
CA HIS A 287 18.24 42.00 1.46
C HIS A 287 17.11 42.10 0.43
N ALA A 288 16.08 41.27 0.59
CA ALA A 288 14.81 41.41 -0.13
C ALA A 288 13.70 41.69 0.88
N GLN A 289 13.11 42.88 0.80
CA GLN A 289 11.87 43.20 1.51
C GLN A 289 10.71 43.12 0.52
N ASN A 290 9.73 42.25 0.78
CA ASN A 290 8.42 42.27 0.14
C ASN A 290 7.45 43.05 1.04
N SER A 291 6.73 44.03 0.49
CA SER A 291 5.70 44.79 1.22
C SER A 291 4.30 44.68 0.57
N ALA A 292 4.04 43.65 -0.25
CA ALA A 292 2.72 43.38 -0.85
C ALA A 292 2.33 41.89 -0.83
N ALA A 293 1.01 41.63 -0.81
CA ALA A 293 0.42 40.29 -0.73
C ALA A 293 0.66 39.49 -2.02
N GLY A 294 1.52 38.46 -1.96
CA GLY A 294 1.66 37.45 -3.03
C GLY A 294 3.05 37.30 -3.68
N GLY A 295 4.15 37.40 -2.93
CA GLY A 295 5.48 37.09 -3.48
C GLY A 295 6.42 36.44 -2.45
N ASP A 296 7.18 35.44 -2.89
CA ASP A 296 8.25 34.80 -2.11
C ASP A 296 9.57 35.56 -2.27
N ALA A 297 10.31 35.71 -1.17
CA ALA A 297 11.45 36.63 -1.08
C ALA A 297 12.84 35.97 -1.13
N VAL A 298 13.03 34.66 -0.88
CA VAL A 298 14.37 34.08 -0.68
C VAL A 298 14.48 32.59 -1.08
N TYR A 299 15.61 32.21 -1.71
CA TYR A 299 16.11 30.82 -1.88
C TYR A 299 17.52 30.70 -1.27
N ALA A 300 17.79 29.67 -0.46
CA ALA A 300 19.09 29.48 0.23
C ALA A 300 19.55 28.02 0.26
N VAL A 301 20.86 27.78 0.10
CA VAL A 301 21.56 26.49 0.28
C VAL A 301 22.65 26.67 1.33
N ASN A 302 22.77 25.75 2.29
CA ASN A 302 23.77 25.78 3.37
C ASN A 302 24.66 24.52 3.34
N ASN A 303 25.98 24.69 3.34
CA ASN A 303 26.96 23.60 3.43
C ASN A 303 28.09 24.01 4.38
N ALA A 304 28.25 23.33 5.52
CA ALA A 304 29.26 23.66 6.54
C ALA A 304 30.04 22.44 7.03
N ALA A 305 31.37 22.62 7.21
CA ALA A 305 32.26 21.67 7.86
C ALA A 305 32.36 21.95 9.37
N ALA A 306 32.38 20.88 10.17
CA ALA A 306 32.66 20.86 11.61
C ALA A 306 31.68 21.61 12.55
N GLY A 307 30.48 21.05 12.73
CA GLY A 307 30.03 20.67 14.07
C GLY A 307 29.38 21.67 15.04
N THR A 308 29.06 22.93 14.69
CA THR A 308 28.35 23.83 15.64
C THR A 308 27.27 24.75 15.04
N GLY A 309 26.75 24.49 13.84
CA GLY A 309 25.69 25.31 13.23
C GLY A 309 24.35 24.60 13.13
N VAL A 310 23.32 25.10 13.84
CA VAL A 310 21.91 24.74 13.59
C VAL A 310 21.38 25.72 12.55
N GLY A 311 21.20 25.27 11.30
CA GLY A 311 20.68 26.11 10.22
C GLY A 311 19.65 25.36 9.38
N THR A 312 18.42 25.85 9.35
CA THR A 312 17.32 25.37 8.49
C THR A 312 17.15 26.35 7.32
N GLY A 313 17.13 25.84 6.08
CA GLY A 313 17.22 26.64 4.86
C GLY A 313 15.90 27.07 4.19
N VAL A 314 14.72 26.64 4.64
CA VAL A 314 13.44 26.95 3.95
C VAL A 314 12.24 27.06 4.91
N TYR A 315 11.47 28.15 4.81
CA TYR A 315 10.11 28.30 5.36
C TYR A 315 9.20 28.83 4.23
N ALA A 316 8.09 28.15 3.95
CA ALA A 316 7.08 28.59 2.98
C ALA A 316 5.67 28.34 3.54
N SER A 317 4.75 29.29 3.35
CA SER A 317 3.33 29.16 3.68
C SER A 317 2.47 29.82 2.59
N SER A 318 1.41 29.16 2.13
CA SER A 318 0.46 29.66 1.12
C SER A 318 -0.97 29.74 1.68
N ASN A 319 -1.70 30.80 1.35
CA ASN A 319 -3.15 30.98 1.62
C ASN A 319 -3.96 30.98 0.32
N GLN A 320 -3.72 30.01 -0.59
CA GLN A 320 -4.52 29.85 -1.82
C GLN A 320 -5.25 28.50 -1.90
N TYR A 321 -6.44 28.52 -2.50
CA TYR A 321 -7.28 27.35 -2.79
C TYR A 321 -6.70 26.56 -3.97
N GLY A 322 -6.38 25.29 -3.74
CA GLY A 322 -5.78 24.37 -4.72
C GLY A 322 -4.35 24.01 -4.34
N CYS A 323 -4.12 22.73 -4.07
CA CYS A 323 -2.94 22.13 -3.44
C CYS A 323 -1.57 22.77 -3.76
N ALA A 324 -1.04 23.54 -2.82
CA ALA A 324 0.40 23.70 -2.65
C ALA A 324 0.91 22.54 -1.78
N THR A 325 1.49 21.50 -2.39
CA THR A 325 2.19 20.46 -1.63
C THR A 325 3.54 21.03 -1.21
N ILE A 326 3.60 21.61 -0.02
CA ILE A 326 4.86 21.88 0.67
C ILE A 326 5.44 20.51 1.07
N MET A 327 6.36 19.98 0.26
CA MET A 327 7.19 18.85 0.67
C MET A 327 8.30 19.38 1.59
N SER A 328 8.00 19.55 2.88
CA SER A 328 9.06 19.71 3.87
C SER A 328 9.63 18.33 4.19
N VAL A 329 10.70 17.91 3.52
CA VAL A 329 11.57 16.87 4.10
C VAL A 329 12.41 17.59 5.15
N LEU A 330 11.93 17.59 6.39
CA LEU A 330 12.66 18.08 7.55
C LEU A 330 13.23 16.88 8.29
N VAL A 331 14.51 16.58 8.06
CA VAL A 331 15.25 15.64 8.92
C VAL A 331 15.72 16.44 10.14
N SER A 332 15.20 16.12 11.32
CA SER A 332 15.58 16.73 12.60
C SER A 332 16.45 15.75 13.39
N THR A 333 17.63 16.19 13.82
CA THR A 333 18.46 15.48 14.82
C THR A 333 18.21 16.00 16.25
N SER A 334 17.14 16.79 16.46
CA SER A 334 16.85 17.46 17.74
C SER A 334 15.70 16.81 18.52
N TYR A 335 15.93 16.64 19.83
CA TYR A 335 15.22 15.79 20.79
C TYR A 335 13.75 16.15 21.09
N TYR A 336 13.16 17.23 20.52
CA TYR A 336 11.74 17.60 20.76
C TYR A 336 11.10 18.41 19.62
N ALA A 337 10.71 17.78 18.51
CA ALA A 337 9.84 18.42 17.52
C ALA A 337 8.82 17.43 16.95
N ASN A 338 7.53 17.63 17.26
CA ASN A 338 6.44 16.93 16.60
C ASN A 338 6.20 17.54 15.22
N CYS A 339 6.23 16.72 14.17
CA CYS A 339 5.87 17.09 12.82
C CYS A 339 4.57 16.37 12.42
N ALA A 340 3.58 17.12 11.93
CA ALA A 340 2.40 16.57 11.28
C ALA A 340 2.49 16.87 9.78
N VAL A 341 2.54 15.82 8.96
CA VAL A 341 2.47 15.90 7.50
C VAL A 341 1.06 15.48 7.09
N SER A 342 0.31 16.37 6.43
CA SER A 342 -0.97 16.02 5.79
C SER A 342 -0.80 16.10 4.27
N ALA A 343 -1.13 15.02 3.58
CA ALA A 343 -1.26 14.98 2.12
C ALA A 343 -2.60 14.31 1.78
N TYR A 344 -3.48 15.04 1.10
CA TYR A 344 -4.70 14.50 0.49
C TYR A 344 -4.49 14.37 -1.02
N ASN A 345 -4.77 13.19 -1.58
CA ASN A 345 -4.85 13.00 -3.02
C ASN A 345 -6.30 12.66 -3.39
N GLY A 346 -6.99 13.60 -4.04
CA GLY A 346 -8.27 13.35 -4.69
C GLY A 346 -8.03 13.05 -6.16
N THR A 347 -8.17 11.80 -6.59
CA THR A 347 -8.33 11.49 -8.01
C THR A 347 -9.60 10.67 -8.21
N THR A 348 -10.64 11.32 -8.73
CA THR A 348 -11.47 10.67 -9.73
C THR A 348 -10.71 10.73 -11.05
N TYR A 349 -10.49 9.56 -11.65
CA TYR A 349 -9.88 9.34 -12.97
C TYR A 349 -8.34 9.44 -13.06
N GLU A 350 -7.66 8.32 -12.82
CA GLU A 350 -6.72 7.79 -13.83
C GLU A 350 -6.53 6.28 -13.61
N THR A 351 -6.94 5.51 -14.62
CA THR A 351 -6.69 4.07 -14.70
C THR A 351 -5.21 3.80 -14.95
N VAL A 352 -4.65 2.93 -14.09
CA VAL A 352 -3.47 2.06 -14.25
C VAL A 352 -2.32 2.40 -13.28
N THR A 353 -2.14 1.48 -12.31
CA THR A 353 -1.08 1.36 -11.29
C THR A 353 -1.00 2.42 -10.17
N PRO A 354 -1.44 2.11 -8.92
CA PRO A 354 -1.23 2.99 -7.78
C PRO A 354 0.27 3.00 -7.41
N LYS A 355 0.93 4.13 -7.61
CA LYS A 355 2.29 4.39 -7.13
C LYS A 355 2.17 4.97 -5.71
N ALA A 356 2.64 4.23 -4.70
CA ALA A 356 2.59 4.65 -3.30
C ALA A 356 3.39 5.93 -3.07
N ILE A 357 2.76 6.95 -2.49
CA ILE A 357 3.42 8.14 -1.94
C ILE A 357 3.35 7.98 -0.42
N GLY A 358 4.45 7.55 0.20
CA GLY A 358 4.59 7.49 1.65
C GLY A 358 5.28 8.76 2.15
N ALA A 359 4.57 9.59 2.91
CA ALA A 359 5.21 10.58 3.78
C ALA A 359 5.76 9.85 5.02
N GLY A 360 7.02 9.43 4.97
CA GLY A 360 7.69 8.79 6.10
C GLY A 360 8.24 9.84 7.07
N VAL A 361 7.93 9.71 8.36
CA VAL A 361 8.63 10.42 9.44
C VAL A 361 9.64 9.46 10.05
N LEU A 362 10.94 9.78 9.94
CA LEU A 362 12.03 9.02 10.52
C LEU A 362 12.60 9.82 11.70
N ALA A 363 12.80 9.16 12.84
CA ALA A 363 13.46 9.74 14.00
C ALA A 363 14.56 8.76 14.47
N ASP A 364 15.77 9.28 14.68
CA ASP A 364 16.92 8.47 15.12
C ASP A 364 16.85 8.17 16.64
N ASP A 365 16.17 9.03 17.42
CA ASP A 365 15.80 8.85 18.83
C ASP A 365 14.45 9.54 19.12
N GLY A 366 13.63 9.00 20.02
CA GLY A 366 12.38 9.62 20.49
C GLY A 366 11.09 9.17 19.77
N ILE A 367 10.02 9.97 19.83
CA ILE A 367 8.71 9.67 19.24
C ILE A 367 8.64 10.30 17.84
N ALA A 368 8.52 9.47 16.80
CA ALA A 368 8.41 9.94 15.41
C ALA A 368 7.04 10.59 15.11
N ILE A 369 5.94 10.03 15.62
CA ILE A 369 4.57 10.54 15.41
C ILE A 369 3.83 10.52 16.74
N MET A 370 3.30 11.67 17.17
CA MET A 370 2.46 11.78 18.37
C MET A 370 1.10 12.41 18.02
N GLY A 371 0.03 11.62 18.08
CA GLY A 371 -1.34 12.10 17.99
C GLY A 371 -1.94 12.32 19.38
N VAL A 372 -2.18 13.59 19.77
CA VAL A 372 -2.76 13.95 21.07
C VAL A 372 -4.11 14.64 20.86
N ASN A 373 -5.18 14.06 21.40
CA ASN A 373 -6.44 14.78 21.57
C ASN A 373 -6.42 15.54 22.90
N THR A 374 -6.49 16.87 22.85
CA THR A 374 -6.39 17.76 24.03
C THR A 374 -7.75 18.16 24.63
N ALA A 375 -8.84 17.50 24.21
CA ALA A 375 -10.15 17.67 24.81
C ALA A 375 -10.10 17.52 26.34
N ALA A 376 -10.80 18.40 27.08
CA ALA A 376 -10.81 18.37 28.53
C ALA A 376 -11.34 17.02 29.06
N ALA A 377 -10.73 16.54 30.13
CA ALA A 377 -11.03 15.22 30.70
C ALA A 377 -12.54 15.09 31.00
N GLY A 378 -13.19 14.11 30.35
CA GLY A 378 -14.60 13.78 30.56
C GLY A 378 -15.61 14.64 29.80
N THR A 379 -15.21 15.61 28.97
CA THR A 379 -16.15 16.53 28.31
C THR A 379 -16.31 16.33 26.79
N ALA A 380 -15.46 15.52 26.15
CA ALA A 380 -15.58 15.23 24.71
C ALA A 380 -15.03 13.84 24.35
N THR A 381 -15.64 13.23 23.33
CA THR A 381 -15.17 12.01 22.68
C THR A 381 -14.29 12.38 21.49
N GLY A 382 -13.04 11.93 21.47
CA GLY A 382 -12.18 12.07 20.30
C GLY A 382 -10.95 11.19 20.38
N ASP A 383 -10.40 10.84 19.23
CA ASP A 383 -9.36 9.84 19.08
C ASP A 383 -8.02 10.53 18.79
N GLY A 384 -6.93 10.07 19.40
CA GLY A 384 -5.60 10.65 19.18
C GLY A 384 -5.02 10.28 17.81
N ILE A 385 -5.24 9.03 17.39
CA ILE A 385 -4.86 8.47 16.09
C ILE A 385 -6.01 7.58 15.63
N ASP A 386 -6.51 7.77 14.41
CA ASP A 386 -7.50 6.91 13.77
C ASP A 386 -6.91 6.31 12.48
N GLY A 387 -6.91 4.97 12.39
CA GLY A 387 -6.41 4.23 11.24
C GLY A 387 -7.58 3.52 10.54
N ILE A 388 -7.83 3.87 9.28
CA ILE A 388 -8.93 3.29 8.48
C ILE A 388 -8.37 2.72 7.18
N THR A 389 -8.78 1.49 6.84
CA THR A 389 -8.57 0.90 5.51
C THR A 389 -9.84 0.24 5.01
N TYR A 390 -10.14 0.40 3.73
CA TYR A 390 -11.27 -0.25 3.04
C TYR A 390 -10.82 -1.47 2.22
N GLN A 391 -9.55 -1.86 2.32
CA GLN A 391 -8.98 -2.97 1.56
C GLN A 391 -9.18 -4.29 2.32
N SER A 392 -9.63 -5.34 1.62
CA SER A 392 -9.90 -6.65 2.24
C SER A 392 -8.68 -7.32 2.88
N ASN A 393 -7.48 -6.98 2.40
CA ASN A 393 -6.19 -7.47 2.90
C ASN A 393 -5.33 -6.34 3.50
N GLY A 394 -5.89 -5.13 3.66
CA GLY A 394 -5.15 -3.98 4.20
C GLY A 394 -5.11 -4.00 5.72
N LEU A 395 -4.01 -3.48 6.30
CA LEU A 395 -3.88 -3.24 7.73
C LEU A 395 -4.00 -1.75 7.99
N ALA A 396 -4.96 -1.35 8.84
CA ALA A 396 -5.14 0.04 9.24
C ALA A 396 -4.00 0.56 10.15
N LEU A 397 -3.50 -0.31 11.02
CA LEU A 397 -2.35 -0.06 11.89
C LEU A 397 -1.45 -1.30 11.87
N TYR A 398 -0.16 -1.11 11.61
CA TYR A 398 0.84 -2.17 11.61
C TYR A 398 2.03 -1.75 12.48
N GLY A 399 2.22 -2.42 13.62
CA GLY A 399 3.36 -2.19 14.51
C GLY A 399 4.41 -3.28 14.34
N LEU A 400 5.62 -2.88 13.96
CA LEU A 400 6.79 -3.75 13.89
C LEU A 400 7.90 -3.13 14.73
N ASN A 401 8.45 -3.93 15.65
CA ASN A 401 9.73 -3.63 16.26
C ASN A 401 10.76 -4.60 15.68
N GLY A 402 11.78 -4.09 14.99
CA GLY A 402 12.80 -4.90 14.32
C GLY A 402 13.78 -5.58 15.27
N HIS A 403 13.73 -5.27 16.57
CA HIS A 403 14.61 -5.86 17.58
C HIS A 403 13.99 -7.11 18.22
N THR A 404 14.79 -8.14 18.50
CA THR A 404 14.34 -9.43 19.06
C THR A 404 13.69 -9.32 20.44
N SER A 405 14.01 -8.25 21.17
CA SER A 405 13.43 -7.93 22.48
C SER A 405 12.45 -6.76 22.46
N GLY A 406 12.04 -6.32 21.28
CA GLY A 406 11.17 -5.17 21.10
C GLY A 406 9.69 -5.47 21.33
N THR A 407 8.92 -4.46 21.73
CA THR A 407 7.44 -4.53 21.70
C THR A 407 6.92 -3.82 20.45
N GLY A 408 6.08 -4.50 19.67
CA GLY A 408 5.54 -3.98 18.40
C GLY A 408 4.46 -2.91 18.59
N VAL A 409 3.44 -3.20 19.41
CA VAL A 409 2.33 -2.30 19.74
C VAL A 409 2.14 -2.22 21.26
N MET A 410 1.89 -1.04 21.81
CA MET A 410 1.56 -0.86 23.22
C MET A 410 0.28 -0.05 23.39
N GLY A 411 -0.68 -0.59 24.14
CA GLY A 411 -1.92 0.10 24.53
C GLY A 411 -1.96 0.31 26.04
N ILE A 412 -2.20 1.55 26.48
CA ILE A 412 -2.30 1.91 27.90
C ILE A 412 -3.64 2.63 28.12
N GLY A 413 -4.49 2.04 28.94
CA GLY A 413 -5.81 2.58 29.30
C GLY A 413 -5.85 3.15 30.72
N ASN A 414 -6.93 3.89 30.99
CA ASN A 414 -7.32 4.35 32.35
C ASN A 414 -6.26 5.18 33.10
N ASN A 415 -5.38 5.89 32.38
CA ASN A 415 -4.27 6.64 32.98
C ASN A 415 -3.37 5.76 33.88
N ALA A 416 -3.24 4.48 33.53
CA ALA A 416 -2.33 3.56 34.21
C ALA A 416 -0.88 3.77 33.74
N SER A 417 0.08 3.24 34.50
CA SER A 417 1.46 3.08 34.04
C SER A 417 1.56 1.85 33.12
N GLY A 418 2.12 2.01 31.92
CA GLY A 418 2.29 0.91 30.98
C GLY A 418 3.27 -0.15 31.47
N SER A 419 2.95 -1.42 31.22
CA SER A 419 3.83 -2.57 31.49
C SER A 419 4.11 -3.35 30.22
N TYR A 420 5.36 -3.77 30.02
CA TYR A 420 5.79 -4.60 28.89
C TYR A 420 6.91 -5.56 29.29
N LEU A 421 7.13 -6.58 28.47
CA LEU A 421 8.20 -7.54 28.67
C LEU A 421 9.53 -6.97 28.18
N THR A 422 10.58 -7.07 28.98
CA THR A 422 11.95 -6.67 28.60
C THR A 422 12.53 -7.54 27.48
N SER A 423 12.02 -8.76 27.32
CA SER A 423 12.33 -9.67 26.21
C SER A 423 11.42 -9.47 24.98
N GLY A 424 10.58 -8.43 24.96
CA GLY A 424 9.74 -8.10 23.80
C GLY A 424 8.40 -8.81 23.73
N SER A 425 7.53 -8.31 22.87
CA SER A 425 6.20 -8.87 22.59
C SER A 425 5.61 -8.32 21.28
N GLY A 426 4.65 -9.01 20.67
CA GLY A 426 3.90 -8.44 19.54
C GLY A 426 3.02 -7.25 19.98
N GLY A 427 2.37 -7.40 21.14
CA GLY A 427 1.51 -6.38 21.74
C GLY A 427 1.58 -6.41 23.28
N ALA A 428 1.57 -5.24 23.91
CA ALA A 428 1.48 -5.07 25.36
C ALA A 428 0.30 -4.16 25.73
N PHE A 429 -0.68 -4.69 26.46
CA PHE A 429 -1.90 -3.97 26.81
C PHE A 429 -2.06 -3.86 28.33
N THR A 430 -2.16 -2.63 28.85
CA THR A 430 -2.31 -2.35 30.28
C THR A 430 -3.58 -1.54 30.53
N GLY A 431 -4.39 -1.95 31.51
CA GLY A 431 -5.56 -1.21 31.98
C GLY A 431 -5.83 -1.50 33.46
N THR A 432 -6.55 -0.63 34.15
CA THR A 432 -6.79 -0.77 35.60
C THR A 432 -7.76 -1.88 35.96
N THR A 433 -8.69 -2.20 35.04
CA THR A 433 -9.73 -3.22 35.26
C THR A 433 -9.73 -4.25 34.13
N VAL A 434 -9.57 -3.79 32.88
CA VAL A 434 -9.50 -4.64 31.70
C VAL A 434 -8.31 -4.18 30.87
N GLY A 435 -7.37 -5.08 30.57
CA GLY A 435 -6.20 -4.80 29.75
C GLY A 435 -6.52 -4.79 28.26
N SER A 436 -7.22 -5.83 27.77
CA SER A 436 -7.76 -5.93 26.41
C SER A 436 -9.22 -6.37 26.46
N TYR A 437 -10.04 -5.84 25.56
CA TYR A 437 -11.43 -6.24 25.37
C TYR A 437 -11.63 -6.66 23.91
N ASP A 438 -11.73 -7.96 23.69
CA ASP A 438 -11.90 -8.55 22.36
C ASP A 438 -13.36 -9.03 22.21
N TYR A 439 -14.05 -8.57 21.17
CA TYR A 439 -15.48 -8.83 20.99
C TYR A 439 -15.83 -9.22 19.55
N GLY A 440 -16.29 -10.46 19.38
CA GLY A 440 -16.81 -10.97 18.12
C GLY A 440 -18.31 -10.66 17.97
N THR A 441 -18.69 -9.99 16.88
CA THR A 441 -20.09 -9.55 16.65
C THR A 441 -20.92 -10.55 15.83
N ALA A 442 -20.27 -11.49 15.14
CA ALA A 442 -20.96 -12.48 14.31
C ALA A 442 -21.42 -13.68 15.14
N ALA A 443 -22.52 -14.32 14.70
CA ALA A 443 -23.12 -15.47 15.39
C ALA A 443 -22.14 -16.64 15.59
N VAL A 444 -21.18 -16.80 14.67
CA VAL A 444 -20.10 -17.78 14.75
C VAL A 444 -18.77 -17.03 14.72
N SER A 445 -18.44 -16.37 15.83
CA SER A 445 -17.16 -15.65 15.99
C SER A 445 -16.36 -16.16 17.19
N THR A 446 -15.03 -16.00 17.10
CA THR A 446 -14.13 -16.19 18.24
C THR A 446 -13.63 -14.82 18.68
N GLY A 447 -13.89 -14.43 19.93
CA GLY A 447 -13.49 -13.13 20.45
C GLY A 447 -11.98 -12.93 20.44
N THR A 448 -11.24 -13.85 21.08
CA THR A 448 -9.77 -13.82 21.16
C THR A 448 -9.14 -15.14 20.71
N MET A 449 -7.95 -15.09 20.08
CA MET A 449 -7.22 -16.30 19.66
C MET A 449 -5.76 -16.24 20.09
N GLY A 450 -5.30 -17.29 20.79
CA GLY A 450 -3.89 -17.47 21.14
C GLY A 450 -3.33 -18.74 20.51
N VAL A 451 -2.24 -18.60 19.75
CA VAL A 451 -1.55 -19.73 19.11
C VAL A 451 -0.08 -19.73 19.53
N GLY A 452 0.29 -20.72 20.32
CA GLY A 452 1.65 -20.93 20.82
C GLY A 452 2.44 -21.91 19.97
N ASN A 453 3.77 -21.87 20.10
CA ASN A 453 4.69 -22.89 19.60
C ASN A 453 4.54 -23.22 18.09
N ALA A 454 4.26 -22.21 17.26
CA ALA A 454 4.09 -22.35 15.81
C ALA A 454 3.05 -23.41 15.40
N GLN A 455 2.00 -23.59 16.21
CA GLN A 455 0.88 -24.49 15.88
C GLN A 455 -0.11 -23.82 14.92
N THR A 456 -1.05 -24.61 14.39
CA THR A 456 -2.21 -24.09 13.63
C THR A 456 -3.29 -23.66 14.62
N GLY A 457 -3.90 -22.49 14.41
CA GLY A 457 -5.07 -22.05 15.18
C GLY A 457 -6.36 -22.73 14.72
N TYR A 458 -7.25 -23.05 15.67
CA TYR A 458 -8.55 -23.69 15.40
C TYR A 458 -9.70 -22.89 16.01
N THR A 459 -10.82 -22.79 15.30
CA THR A 459 -12.08 -22.18 15.79
C THR A 459 -13.24 -23.16 15.64
N LEU A 460 -14.32 -22.92 16.39
CA LEU A 460 -15.55 -23.72 16.30
C LEU A 460 -16.39 -23.24 15.11
N SER A 461 -16.49 -24.07 14.08
CA SER A 461 -17.14 -23.72 12.80
C SER A 461 -18.65 -23.50 12.87
N ALA A 462 -19.33 -24.03 13.89
CA ALA A 462 -20.79 -24.01 14.01
C ALA A 462 -21.33 -23.09 15.13
N THR A 463 -20.49 -22.69 16.09
CA THR A 463 -20.97 -22.01 17.31
C THR A 463 -20.14 -20.82 17.76
N GLY A 464 -18.89 -20.66 17.28
CA GLY A 464 -17.98 -19.64 17.81
C GLY A 464 -17.54 -19.89 19.26
N SER A 465 -16.80 -18.95 19.85
CA SER A 465 -16.34 -18.99 21.24
C SER A 465 -15.93 -17.60 21.77
N GLY A 466 -15.84 -17.43 23.10
CA GLY A 466 -15.22 -16.23 23.68
C GLY A 466 -13.71 -16.17 23.42
N GLY A 467 -13.04 -17.34 23.48
CA GLY A 467 -11.63 -17.49 23.17
C GLY A 467 -11.30 -18.86 22.55
N ALA A 468 -10.21 -18.94 21.80
CA ALA A 468 -9.66 -20.19 21.28
C ALA A 468 -8.14 -20.22 21.46
N PHE A 469 -7.62 -21.26 22.12
CA PHE A 469 -6.21 -21.35 22.48
C PHE A 469 -5.62 -22.67 22.02
N THR A 470 -4.49 -22.62 21.31
CA THR A 470 -3.76 -23.81 20.83
C THR A 470 -2.29 -23.68 21.17
N GLY A 471 -1.69 -24.73 21.71
CA GLY A 471 -0.25 -24.80 22.00
C GLY A 471 0.26 -26.23 21.85
N LEU A 472 1.57 -26.39 21.77
CA LEU A 472 2.18 -27.71 21.49
C LEU A 472 2.03 -28.66 22.68
N ASN A 473 2.30 -28.17 23.90
CA ASN A 473 2.21 -28.96 25.13
C ASN A 473 1.00 -28.57 25.98
N PHE A 474 0.66 -27.28 26.02
CA PHE A 474 -0.46 -26.74 26.79
C PHE A 474 -1.19 -25.70 25.95
N GLY A 475 -2.51 -25.84 25.83
CA GLY A 475 -3.35 -24.83 25.19
C GLY A 475 -3.59 -23.63 26.10
N VAL A 476 -3.91 -23.88 27.38
CA VAL A 476 -4.13 -22.86 28.41
C VAL A 476 -3.32 -23.22 29.65
N TYR A 477 -2.62 -22.25 30.21
CA TYR A 477 -1.88 -22.37 31.47
C TYR A 477 -2.47 -21.41 32.52
N GLY A 478 -3.14 -21.97 33.53
CA GLY A 478 -3.68 -21.22 34.67
C GLY A 478 -2.88 -21.52 35.95
N LYS A 479 -2.44 -20.48 36.65
CA LYS A 479 -1.66 -20.61 37.89
C LYS A 479 -2.07 -19.54 38.90
N ALA A 480 -2.49 -19.96 40.09
CA ALA A 480 -2.54 -19.11 41.26
C ALA A 480 -1.25 -19.28 42.09
N ASN A 481 -0.62 -18.19 42.51
CA ASN A 481 0.61 -18.22 43.32
C ASN A 481 0.35 -18.17 44.83
N SER A 482 -0.89 -17.93 45.24
CA SER A 482 -1.26 -17.94 46.65
C SER A 482 -1.33 -19.38 47.16
N SER A 483 -0.86 -19.62 48.39
CA SER A 483 -1.06 -20.86 49.13
C SER A 483 -2.22 -20.76 50.14
N ALA A 484 -2.92 -19.62 50.16
CA ALA A 484 -4.08 -19.40 51.02
C ALA A 484 -5.29 -20.22 50.55
N ASN A 485 -6.29 -20.32 51.42
CA ASN A 485 -7.59 -20.84 50.99
C ASN A 485 -8.20 -19.92 49.91
N ASP A 486 -9.05 -20.52 49.09
CA ASP A 486 -9.83 -19.90 48.02
C ASP A 486 -8.99 -19.35 46.86
N SER A 487 -7.80 -19.92 46.66
CA SER A 487 -6.97 -19.74 45.46
C SER A 487 -7.08 -20.93 44.52
N TRP A 488 -7.30 -20.66 43.23
CA TRP A 488 -7.59 -21.68 42.21
C TRP A 488 -6.86 -21.40 40.90
N GLY A 489 -6.36 -22.44 40.23
CA GLY A 489 -5.74 -22.34 38.91
C GLY A 489 -6.73 -22.00 37.79
N GLY A 490 -8.02 -22.35 37.96
CA GLY A 490 -9.08 -21.98 37.03
C GLY A 490 -10.49 -22.11 37.62
N TYR A 491 -11.44 -21.38 37.05
CA TYR A 491 -12.86 -21.44 37.36
C TYR A 491 -13.68 -21.40 36.06
N PHE A 492 -14.52 -22.41 35.84
CA PHE A 492 -15.30 -22.57 34.62
C PHE A 492 -16.78 -22.70 34.94
N VAL A 493 -17.65 -21.95 34.24
CA VAL A 493 -19.09 -21.89 34.51
C VAL A 493 -19.89 -22.07 33.22
N ASN A 494 -20.97 -22.85 33.29
CA ASN A 494 -22.02 -22.93 32.30
C ASN A 494 -23.38 -22.74 33.01
N GLY A 495 -23.92 -21.53 32.93
CA GLY A 495 -25.18 -21.16 33.57
C GLY A 495 -25.15 -21.29 35.09
N VAL A 496 -25.67 -22.40 35.61
CA VAL A 496 -25.70 -22.72 37.06
C VAL A 496 -24.67 -23.79 37.46
N THR A 497 -24.06 -24.46 36.49
CA THR A 497 -23.04 -25.49 36.73
C THR A 497 -21.66 -24.85 36.69
N GLY A 498 -20.81 -25.16 37.67
CA GLY A 498 -19.45 -24.62 37.72
C GLY A 498 -18.44 -25.61 38.29
N ALA A 499 -17.16 -25.38 37.97
CA ALA A 499 -16.05 -26.16 38.48
C ALA A 499 -14.85 -25.25 38.81
N TYR A 500 -14.35 -25.40 40.03
CA TYR A 500 -13.06 -24.87 40.46
C TYR A 500 -11.99 -25.93 40.20
N VAL A 501 -10.86 -25.53 39.62
CA VAL A 501 -9.79 -26.45 39.18
C VAL A 501 -8.46 -26.07 39.82
N GLY A 502 -7.80 -27.06 40.41
CA GLY A 502 -6.45 -26.97 40.98
C GLY A 502 -6.34 -25.88 42.05
N GLY A 503 -6.93 -26.11 43.21
CA GLY A 503 -6.91 -25.12 44.29
C GLY A 503 -7.16 -25.70 45.66
N ARG A 504 -7.42 -24.81 46.62
CA ARG A 504 -7.50 -25.15 48.05
C ARG A 504 -8.63 -24.40 48.72
N THR A 505 -9.36 -25.05 49.61
CA THR A 505 -10.30 -24.39 50.52
C THR A 505 -10.45 -25.22 51.80
N GLY A 506 -10.77 -24.58 52.93
CA GLY A 506 -10.88 -25.26 54.23
C GLY A 506 -9.60 -25.98 54.71
N GLY A 507 -8.43 -25.66 54.14
CA GLY A 507 -7.18 -26.36 54.43
C GLY A 507 -6.95 -27.64 53.60
N THR A 508 -7.84 -27.98 52.68
CA THR A 508 -7.80 -29.18 51.83
C THR A 508 -7.57 -28.82 50.36
N ASN A 509 -6.66 -29.53 49.71
CA ASN A 509 -6.38 -29.38 48.28
C ASN A 509 -7.37 -30.18 47.44
N TYR A 510 -7.95 -29.55 46.42
CA TYR A 510 -8.90 -30.15 45.48
C TYR A 510 -8.38 -30.04 44.05
N ALA A 511 -8.34 -31.16 43.35
CA ALA A 511 -8.04 -31.19 41.91
C ALA A 511 -9.18 -30.55 41.10
N ILE A 512 -10.42 -30.97 41.36
CA ILE A 512 -11.64 -30.39 40.79
C ILE A 512 -12.73 -30.40 41.87
N LEU A 513 -13.35 -29.25 42.09
CA LEU A 513 -14.51 -29.10 42.96
C LEU A 513 -15.67 -28.52 42.13
N SER A 514 -16.73 -29.30 41.93
CA SER A 514 -17.80 -28.98 40.98
C SER A 514 -19.20 -29.14 41.56
N THR A 515 -20.16 -28.42 40.98
CA THR A 515 -21.59 -28.60 41.26
C THR A 515 -22.25 -29.68 40.39
N GLY A 516 -21.55 -30.19 39.37
CA GLY A 516 -21.99 -31.28 38.50
C GLY A 516 -21.39 -32.65 38.86
N THR A 517 -21.92 -33.71 38.24
CA THR A 517 -21.47 -35.11 38.42
C THR A 517 -20.11 -35.38 37.79
N LYS A 518 -19.30 -36.25 38.40
CA LYS A 518 -18.06 -36.77 37.80
C LYS A 518 -18.34 -38.01 36.94
N SER A 519 -17.85 -38.00 35.70
CA SER A 519 -18.07 -39.07 34.73
C SER A 519 -16.95 -39.14 33.69
N THR A 520 -16.85 -40.29 33.01
CA THR A 520 -16.00 -40.50 31.84
C THR A 520 -16.84 -40.94 30.62
N ILE A 521 -16.25 -40.87 29.44
CA ILE A 521 -16.86 -41.33 28.19
C ILE A 521 -16.26 -42.69 27.82
N VAL A 522 -17.13 -43.67 27.57
CA VAL A 522 -16.76 -45.01 27.10
C VAL A 522 -17.50 -45.31 25.79
N LYS A 523 -17.09 -46.38 25.10
CA LYS A 523 -17.74 -46.84 23.87
C LYS A 523 -18.69 -48.00 24.15
N ASP A 524 -19.89 -47.92 23.61
CA ASP A 524 -20.84 -49.04 23.61
C ASP A 524 -20.43 -50.12 22.57
N PRO A 525 -21.12 -51.26 22.50
CA PRO A 525 -20.83 -52.31 21.51
C PRO A 525 -20.94 -51.89 20.04
N ASN A 526 -21.58 -50.75 19.74
CA ASN A 526 -21.70 -50.17 18.41
C ASN A 526 -20.67 -49.04 18.17
N ASN A 527 -19.66 -48.90 19.04
CA ASN A 527 -18.64 -47.86 18.99
C ASN A 527 -19.20 -46.43 19.16
N LYS A 528 -20.40 -46.30 19.76
CA LYS A 528 -21.00 -45.01 20.13
C LYS A 528 -20.53 -44.59 21.52
N GLU A 529 -20.24 -43.30 21.67
CA GLU A 529 -19.86 -42.71 22.95
C GLU A 529 -21.05 -42.66 23.92
N VAL A 530 -20.85 -43.19 25.13
CA VAL A 530 -21.82 -43.22 26.24
C VAL A 530 -21.15 -42.82 27.56
N VAL A 531 -21.94 -42.35 28.53
CA VAL A 531 -21.44 -41.81 29.81
C VAL A 531 -21.37 -42.91 30.87
N MET A 532 -20.25 -42.98 31.59
CA MET A 532 -20.07 -43.83 32.79
C MET A 532 -19.73 -42.95 34.00
N PHE A 533 -20.43 -43.16 35.12
CA PHE A 533 -20.34 -42.31 36.31
C PHE A 533 -19.34 -42.85 37.36
N CYS A 534 -18.70 -41.93 38.09
CA CYS A 534 -17.85 -42.27 39.24
C CYS A 534 -18.68 -42.36 40.54
N PRO A 535 -18.34 -43.26 41.48
CA PRO A 535 -18.91 -43.22 42.82
C PRO A 535 -18.36 -42.01 43.62
N GLU A 536 -19.21 -41.39 44.43
CA GLU A 536 -18.84 -40.29 45.34
C GLU A 536 -19.03 -40.70 46.80
N ALA A 537 -18.15 -40.22 47.67
CA ALA A 537 -18.17 -40.54 49.10
C ALA A 537 -18.25 -39.26 49.96
N PRO A 538 -18.87 -39.31 51.15
CA PRO A 538 -18.85 -38.21 52.11
C PRO A 538 -17.46 -37.86 52.65
N GLU A 539 -16.54 -38.82 52.59
CA GLU A 539 -15.17 -38.77 53.14
C GLU A 539 -14.13 -38.95 52.02
N VAL A 540 -12.88 -38.57 52.27
CA VAL A 540 -11.78 -38.79 51.32
C VAL A 540 -11.22 -40.21 51.51
N LEU A 541 -11.70 -41.14 50.70
CA LEU A 541 -11.41 -42.57 50.84
C LEU A 541 -10.53 -43.09 49.69
N PHE A 542 -9.63 -44.03 50.02
CA PHE A 542 -8.98 -44.90 49.05
C PHE A 542 -9.46 -46.33 49.20
N GLN A 543 -9.42 -47.06 48.08
CA GLN A 543 -9.85 -48.45 47.99
C GLN A 543 -8.77 -49.30 47.36
N ASP A 544 -8.63 -50.53 47.85
CA ASP A 544 -7.76 -51.54 47.25
C ASP A 544 -8.50 -52.89 47.18
N TYR A 545 -8.05 -53.74 46.27
CA TYR A 545 -8.72 -54.99 45.92
C TYR A 545 -7.69 -56.11 45.75
N GLY A 546 -8.05 -57.32 46.14
CA GLY A 546 -7.17 -58.45 45.89
C GLY A 546 -7.83 -59.79 46.14
N ILE A 547 -7.03 -60.83 46.02
CA ILE A 547 -7.41 -62.22 46.28
C ILE A 547 -6.44 -62.76 47.31
N ALA A 548 -6.95 -63.49 48.29
CA ALA A 548 -6.15 -64.23 49.25
C ALA A 548 -6.76 -65.61 49.48
N LYS A 549 -6.09 -66.45 50.26
CA LYS A 549 -6.48 -67.84 50.46
C LYS A 549 -6.41 -68.22 51.93
N LEU A 550 -7.52 -68.73 52.46
CA LEU A 550 -7.52 -69.41 53.75
C LEU A 550 -6.67 -70.66 53.65
N VAL A 551 -5.80 -70.89 54.65
CA VAL A 551 -5.06 -72.14 54.83
C VAL A 551 -5.36 -72.61 56.24
N ASN A 552 -5.99 -73.78 56.36
CA ASN A 552 -6.53 -74.29 57.63
C ASN A 552 -7.43 -73.26 58.34
N GLY A 553 -8.35 -72.63 57.60
CA GLY A 553 -9.34 -71.70 58.15
C GLY A 553 -8.82 -70.31 58.52
N LYS A 554 -7.56 -69.97 58.19
CA LYS A 554 -6.96 -68.66 58.51
C LYS A 554 -6.18 -68.07 57.34
N ALA A 555 -6.18 -66.75 57.23
CA ALA A 555 -5.30 -66.01 56.33
C ALA A 555 -4.91 -64.67 56.97
N HIS A 556 -3.66 -64.25 56.79
CA HIS A 556 -3.25 -62.86 56.95
C HIS A 556 -3.13 -62.24 55.57
N VAL A 557 -3.60 -61.01 55.40
CA VAL A 557 -3.44 -60.24 54.17
C VAL A 557 -2.60 -59.02 54.48
N ASP A 558 -1.39 -58.99 53.93
CA ASP A 558 -0.50 -57.83 53.95
C ASP A 558 -0.97 -56.79 52.93
N MET A 559 -1.01 -55.52 53.34
CA MET A 559 -1.28 -54.39 52.45
C MET A 559 -0.01 -53.94 51.74
N ASP A 560 -0.18 -53.43 50.52
CA ASP A 560 0.92 -52.81 49.78
C ASP A 560 1.53 -51.67 50.63
N PRO A 561 2.88 -51.56 50.73
CA PRO A 561 3.53 -50.51 51.50
C PRO A 561 3.18 -49.09 51.03
N VAL A 562 2.92 -48.89 49.73
CA VAL A 562 2.48 -47.60 49.18
C VAL A 562 1.05 -47.29 49.63
N PHE A 563 0.15 -48.28 49.59
CA PHE A 563 -1.22 -48.10 50.11
C PHE A 563 -1.21 -47.80 51.61
N THR A 564 -0.42 -48.55 52.38
CA THR A 564 -0.21 -48.36 53.83
C THR A 564 0.20 -46.91 54.15
N ASN A 565 1.13 -46.35 53.38
CA ASN A 565 1.61 -44.97 53.57
C ASN A 565 0.59 -43.90 53.10
N ALA A 566 -0.36 -44.27 52.25
CA ALA A 566 -1.34 -43.36 51.68
C ALA A 566 -2.64 -43.26 52.50
N VAL A 567 -2.84 -44.14 53.48
CA VAL A 567 -4.07 -44.22 54.28
C VAL A 567 -3.83 -43.98 55.77
N TYR A 568 -4.88 -43.59 56.48
CA TYR A 568 -4.90 -43.43 57.92
C TYR A 568 -5.92 -44.39 58.53
N VAL A 569 -5.46 -45.22 59.47
CA VAL A 569 -6.31 -46.19 60.18
C VAL A 569 -6.15 -45.98 61.69
N SER A 570 -7.28 -45.72 62.34
CA SER A 570 -7.37 -45.55 63.80
C SER A 570 -8.70 -46.11 64.31
N GLU A 571 -8.95 -46.01 65.61
CA GLU A 571 -10.26 -46.38 66.19
C GLU A 571 -11.39 -45.50 65.65
N ASP A 572 -11.15 -44.19 65.49
CA ASP A 572 -12.11 -43.23 64.95
C ASP A 572 -12.25 -43.33 63.42
N HIS A 573 -11.21 -43.82 62.74
CA HIS A 573 -11.16 -44.03 61.28
C HIS A 573 -10.83 -45.49 60.94
N PRO A 574 -11.75 -46.43 61.19
CA PRO A 574 -11.45 -47.85 61.02
C PRO A 574 -11.46 -48.24 59.53
N MET A 575 -10.48 -49.06 59.15
CA MET A 575 -10.48 -49.71 57.84
C MET A 575 -11.70 -50.64 57.71
N LYS A 576 -12.40 -50.53 56.58
CA LYS A 576 -13.54 -51.38 56.23
C LYS A 576 -13.03 -52.47 55.30
N VAL A 577 -13.31 -53.73 55.60
CA VAL A 577 -12.87 -54.89 54.83
C VAL A 577 -14.09 -55.72 54.46
N PHE A 578 -14.25 -56.00 53.18
CA PHE A 578 -15.33 -56.82 52.63
C PHE A 578 -14.73 -58.06 51.98
N ILE A 579 -15.24 -59.25 52.33
CA ILE A 579 -14.74 -60.53 51.84
C ILE A 579 -15.83 -61.23 51.04
N GLN A 580 -15.50 -61.68 49.83
CA GLN A 580 -16.32 -62.58 49.01
C GLN A 580 -15.61 -63.93 48.91
N LEU A 581 -16.20 -64.95 49.53
CA LEU A 581 -15.69 -66.32 49.49
C LEU A 581 -15.94 -66.95 48.11
N GLU A 582 -14.95 -67.69 47.60
CA GLU A 582 -15.01 -68.34 46.28
C GLU A 582 -14.99 -69.88 46.38
N GLY A 583 -15.19 -70.42 47.58
CA GLY A 583 -15.27 -71.84 47.86
C GLY A 583 -16.11 -72.13 49.11
N ASP A 584 -16.42 -73.41 49.31
CA ASP A 584 -17.25 -73.87 50.43
C ASP A 584 -16.50 -73.77 51.77
N CYS A 585 -17.11 -73.09 52.74
CA CYS A 585 -16.60 -72.87 54.10
C CYS A 585 -17.71 -72.35 55.02
N ASN A 586 -17.47 -72.27 56.33
CA ASN A 586 -18.48 -71.88 57.32
C ASN A 586 -18.74 -70.36 57.44
N GLY A 587 -18.26 -69.56 56.49
CA GLY A 587 -18.20 -68.10 56.59
C GLY A 587 -16.96 -67.60 57.34
N VAL A 588 -16.71 -66.29 57.32
CA VAL A 588 -15.50 -65.68 57.90
C VAL A 588 -15.81 -64.41 58.70
N TYR A 589 -14.93 -64.06 59.62
CA TYR A 589 -14.84 -62.72 60.19
C TYR A 589 -13.44 -62.13 59.98
N VAL A 590 -13.36 -60.80 60.03
CA VAL A 590 -12.11 -60.05 59.89
C VAL A 590 -11.71 -59.46 61.23
N SER A 591 -10.44 -59.56 61.60
CA SER A 591 -9.87 -59.03 62.84
C SER A 591 -8.49 -58.39 62.58
N ASN A 592 -7.89 -57.78 63.60
CA ASN A 592 -6.57 -57.15 63.53
C ASN A 592 -6.39 -56.20 62.33
N LYS A 593 -7.42 -55.40 62.05
CA LYS A 593 -7.42 -54.43 60.95
C LYS A 593 -6.50 -53.28 61.29
N THR A 594 -5.41 -53.16 60.55
CA THR A 594 -4.39 -52.10 60.68
C THR A 594 -4.11 -51.51 59.31
N ALA A 595 -3.33 -50.43 59.23
CA ALA A 595 -2.91 -49.88 57.94
C ALA A 595 -2.04 -50.87 57.13
N THR A 596 -1.35 -51.79 57.80
CA THR A 596 -0.42 -52.76 57.19
C THR A 596 -1.08 -54.07 56.78
N GLY A 597 -2.30 -54.38 57.25
CA GLY A 597 -2.91 -55.69 57.00
C GLY A 597 -4.13 -55.99 57.85
N PHE A 598 -4.71 -57.16 57.60
CA PHE A 598 -5.83 -57.70 58.38
C PHE A 598 -5.82 -59.23 58.40
N ASP A 599 -6.45 -59.81 59.43
CA ASP A 599 -6.61 -61.25 59.58
C ASP A 599 -8.03 -61.69 59.21
N VAL A 600 -8.14 -62.78 58.46
CA VAL A 600 -9.39 -63.45 58.12
C VAL A 600 -9.41 -64.82 58.79
N THR A 601 -10.47 -65.10 59.55
CA THR A 601 -10.64 -66.39 60.25
C THR A 601 -12.01 -66.98 59.95
N GLU A 602 -12.05 -68.27 59.66
CA GLU A 602 -13.27 -69.04 59.42
C GLU A 602 -14.07 -69.20 60.72
N LEU A 603 -15.39 -69.11 60.60
CA LEU A 603 -16.31 -69.29 61.71
C LEU A 603 -16.35 -70.75 62.18
N GLN A 604 -16.81 -70.95 63.42
CA GLN A 604 -17.04 -72.27 64.02
C GLN A 604 -15.79 -73.17 64.10
N GLY A 605 -14.58 -72.58 64.04
CA GLY A 605 -13.34 -73.35 64.06
C GLY A 605 -13.09 -74.16 62.79
N GLY A 606 -13.68 -73.76 61.66
CA GLY A 606 -13.45 -74.39 60.36
C GLY A 606 -11.97 -74.38 59.96
N THR A 607 -11.59 -75.35 59.15
CA THR A 607 -10.20 -75.55 58.66
C THR A 607 -10.13 -75.54 57.14
N SER A 608 -11.10 -74.88 56.49
CA SER A 608 -11.25 -74.87 55.04
C SER A 608 -10.06 -74.17 54.38
N THR A 609 -9.71 -74.64 53.19
CA THR A 609 -8.62 -74.06 52.38
C THR A 609 -9.21 -73.53 51.08
N VAL A 610 -9.73 -72.30 51.14
CA VAL A 610 -10.50 -71.67 50.05
C VAL A 610 -9.96 -70.29 49.71
N SER A 611 -10.03 -69.93 48.42
CA SER A 611 -9.73 -68.57 47.96
C SER A 611 -10.88 -67.63 48.28
N PHE A 612 -10.57 -66.35 48.44
CA PHE A 612 -11.54 -65.29 48.62
C PHE A 612 -11.04 -64.00 47.97
N SER A 613 -11.96 -63.26 47.38
CA SER A 613 -11.74 -61.89 46.95
C SER A 613 -11.98 -60.94 48.12
N TRP A 614 -11.24 -59.84 48.17
CA TRP A 614 -11.38 -58.82 49.20
C TRP A 614 -11.38 -57.41 48.63
N THR A 615 -12.04 -56.50 49.34
CA THR A 615 -12.00 -55.05 49.10
C THR A 615 -11.78 -54.35 50.42
N VAL A 616 -10.84 -53.41 50.45
CA VAL A 616 -10.63 -52.53 51.59
C VAL A 616 -11.00 -51.10 51.24
N VAL A 617 -11.51 -50.36 52.23
CA VAL A 617 -11.80 -48.93 52.14
C VAL A 617 -11.25 -48.26 53.39
N ALA A 618 -10.38 -47.26 53.22
CA ALA A 618 -9.75 -46.52 54.32
C ALA A 618 -9.65 -45.02 54.01
N ASN A 619 -9.59 -44.18 55.05
CA ASN A 619 -9.43 -42.74 54.91
C ASN A 619 -8.03 -42.42 54.36
N ARG A 620 -7.95 -41.48 53.42
CA ARG A 620 -6.67 -40.99 52.89
C ARG A 620 -5.92 -40.26 53.99
N ALA A 621 -4.63 -40.55 54.12
CA ALA A 621 -3.74 -39.84 55.04
C ALA A 621 -3.56 -38.36 54.63
N ASP A 622 -3.42 -37.48 55.63
CA ASP A 622 -3.07 -36.07 55.42
C ASP A 622 -1.74 -35.93 54.66
N GLU A 623 -1.67 -34.95 53.78
CA GLU A 623 -0.43 -34.62 53.09
C GLU A 623 0.46 -33.76 53.99
N LYS A 624 1.74 -34.07 54.03
CA LYS A 624 2.72 -33.41 54.90
C LYS A 624 3.95 -32.97 54.10
N ASP A 625 4.55 -31.86 54.51
CA ASP A 625 5.85 -31.43 54.00
C ASP A 625 7.01 -32.27 54.59
N ALA A 626 8.24 -32.00 54.14
CA ALA A 626 9.44 -32.69 54.63
C ALA A 626 9.73 -32.46 56.12
N GLN A 627 9.09 -31.46 56.74
CA GLN A 627 9.19 -31.12 58.16
C GLN A 627 8.05 -31.74 58.99
N GLY A 628 7.12 -32.45 58.35
CA GLY A 628 5.98 -33.12 58.99
C GLY A 628 4.76 -32.23 59.22
N ASN A 629 4.77 -30.98 58.74
CA ASN A 629 3.61 -30.10 58.84
C ASN A 629 2.55 -30.51 57.82
N VAL A 630 1.28 -30.49 58.21
CA VAL A 630 0.16 -30.83 57.31
C VAL A 630 -0.02 -29.73 56.26
N THR A 631 0.20 -30.08 55.00
CA THR A 631 0.00 -29.20 53.84
C THR A 631 -1.40 -29.33 53.27
N SER A 632 -2.05 -30.49 53.42
CA SER A 632 -3.45 -30.69 53.06
C SER A 632 -4.13 -31.67 54.01
N LYS A 633 -5.29 -31.29 54.53
CA LYS A 633 -6.12 -32.13 55.41
C LYS A 633 -7.07 -33.01 54.60
N PHE A 634 -7.09 -34.31 54.88
CA PHE A 634 -7.96 -35.30 54.23
C PHE A 634 -8.68 -36.21 55.22
N VAL A 635 -8.01 -36.60 56.33
CA VAL A 635 -8.49 -37.65 57.24
C VAL A 635 -9.88 -37.34 57.81
N ASP A 636 -10.04 -36.14 58.38
CA ASP A 636 -11.25 -35.73 59.10
C ASP A 636 -12.26 -34.98 58.21
N VAL A 637 -12.05 -34.97 56.89
CA VAL A 637 -12.90 -34.20 55.98
C VAL A 637 -14.16 -34.99 55.65
N ARG A 638 -15.31 -34.51 56.14
CA ARG A 638 -16.64 -35.07 55.84
C ARG A 638 -17.68 -33.99 55.57
N PHE A 639 -18.29 -34.00 54.39
CA PHE A 639 -19.21 -32.95 53.91
C PHE A 639 -18.75 -31.51 54.22
N PRO A 640 -17.51 -31.12 53.87
CA PRO A 640 -17.04 -29.76 54.11
C PRO A 640 -17.91 -28.75 53.35
N ALA A 641 -17.96 -27.51 53.85
CA ALA A 641 -18.62 -26.42 53.15
C ALA A 641 -17.91 -26.17 51.81
N ALA A 642 -18.69 -26.11 50.73
CA ALA A 642 -18.18 -25.71 49.43
C ALA A 642 -18.01 -24.18 49.37
N PRO A 643 -17.04 -23.66 48.60
CA PRO A 643 -16.94 -22.24 48.34
C PRO A 643 -18.19 -21.77 47.60
N GLY A 644 -18.66 -20.56 47.94
CA GLY A 644 -19.79 -19.94 47.25
C GLY A 644 -19.46 -19.61 45.79
N ARG A 645 -20.48 -19.56 44.93
CA ARG A 645 -20.33 -19.09 43.55
C ARG A 645 -19.74 -17.68 43.54
N LEU A 646 -18.78 -17.44 42.64
CA LEU A 646 -18.21 -16.10 42.47
C LEU A 646 -19.25 -15.17 41.82
N GLU A 647 -19.36 -13.95 42.33
CA GLU A 647 -20.30 -12.95 41.82
C GLU A 647 -19.90 -12.49 40.41
N GLU A 648 -20.89 -12.44 39.50
CA GLU A 648 -20.72 -11.92 38.15
C GLU A 648 -21.26 -10.50 38.07
N LYS A 649 -20.43 -9.54 37.63
CA LYS A 649 -20.84 -8.15 37.42
C LYS A 649 -20.93 -7.86 35.92
N PRO A 650 -22.12 -7.48 35.38
CA PRO A 650 -22.23 -7.09 33.99
C PRO A 650 -21.46 -5.78 33.74
N VAL A 651 -20.78 -5.71 32.61
CA VAL A 651 -20.09 -4.49 32.14
C VAL A 651 -20.97 -3.77 31.13
N THR A 652 -21.15 -2.47 31.30
CA THR A 652 -21.88 -1.61 30.35
C THR A 652 -20.99 -1.25 29.17
N THR A 653 -21.46 -1.44 27.95
CA THR A 653 -20.77 -1.05 26.71
C THR A 653 -21.45 0.16 26.07
N SER A 654 -20.71 0.92 25.26
CA SER A 654 -21.25 2.02 24.45
C SER A 654 -20.69 1.91 23.04
N GLU A 655 -21.57 1.96 22.04
CA GLU A 655 -21.18 1.88 20.62
C GLU A 655 -21.07 3.28 20.03
N ARG A 656 -20.03 3.53 19.23
CA ARG A 656 -19.96 4.72 18.35
C ARG A 656 -20.27 4.31 16.92
N ALA A 657 -20.96 5.17 16.19
CA ALA A 657 -21.17 4.98 14.75
C ALA A 657 -19.82 5.01 14.02
N LYS A 658 -19.68 4.18 12.97
CA LYS A 658 -18.51 4.20 12.09
C LYS A 658 -18.39 5.59 11.46
N ILE A 659 -17.17 6.13 11.40
CA ILE A 659 -16.90 7.38 10.70
C ILE A 659 -17.08 7.12 9.20
N ASP A 660 -18.11 7.70 8.60
CA ASP A 660 -18.29 7.71 7.15
C ASP A 660 -17.52 8.87 6.54
N VAL A 661 -16.30 8.58 6.08
CA VAL A 661 -15.43 9.57 5.43
C VAL A 661 -16.06 10.12 4.14
N SER A 662 -16.99 9.39 3.51
CA SER A 662 -17.65 9.81 2.27
C SER A 662 -18.68 10.94 2.45
N THR A 663 -19.19 11.13 3.67
CA THR A 663 -20.11 12.24 4.02
C THR A 663 -19.37 13.47 4.52
N GLN A 664 -18.26 13.32 5.26
CA GLN A 664 -17.38 14.46 5.61
C GLN A 664 -16.79 15.15 4.38
N MET A 665 -16.50 14.42 3.30
CA MET A 665 -16.04 15.03 2.04
C MET A 665 -17.13 15.84 1.30
N ARG A 666 -18.42 15.58 1.56
CA ARG A 666 -19.52 16.32 0.91
C ARG A 666 -19.84 17.65 1.60
N ASP A 667 -19.58 17.78 2.89
CA ASP A 667 -19.93 19.01 3.63
C ASP A 667 -19.01 20.20 3.28
N ASN A 668 -17.78 19.93 2.83
CA ASN A 668 -16.89 20.96 2.30
C ASN A 668 -17.33 21.57 0.94
N SER A 669 -18.32 20.97 0.26
CA SER A 669 -18.88 21.53 -0.99
C SER A 669 -20.06 22.47 -0.79
N LYS A 670 -20.57 22.63 0.45
CA LYS A 670 -21.77 23.43 0.75
C LYS A 670 -21.53 24.78 1.41
N GLN A 671 -20.30 25.22 1.62
CA GLN A 671 -20.02 26.63 1.92
C GLN A 671 -20.04 27.50 0.64
N ASN A 672 -21.18 27.49 -0.05
CA ASN A 672 -21.53 28.59 -0.94
C ASN A 672 -21.88 29.79 -0.06
N ILE A 673 -20.99 30.76 -0.01
CA ILE A 673 -21.19 32.04 0.67
C ILE A 673 -22.36 32.77 -0.02
N THR A 674 -23.58 32.62 0.50
CA THR A 674 -24.66 33.56 0.23
C THR A 674 -24.37 34.84 1.00
N SER A 675 -23.92 35.87 0.28
CA SER A 675 -23.75 37.21 0.82
C SER A 675 -25.11 37.85 1.15
N GLU A 676 -25.52 37.81 2.41
CA GLU A 676 -26.55 38.71 2.94
C GLU A 676 -25.90 39.95 3.56
N LYS A 677 -26.15 41.10 2.93
CA LYS A 677 -25.77 42.43 3.40
C LYS A 677 -26.59 42.80 4.65
N ASN A 678 -25.97 42.78 5.84
CA ASN A 678 -26.49 43.51 7.00
C ASN A 678 -25.64 44.77 7.28
N LYS A 679 -26.19 45.93 6.89
CA LYS A 679 -25.71 47.27 7.30
C LYS A 679 -25.94 47.46 8.80
N LYS A 680 -24.86 47.56 9.59
CA LYS A 680 -24.91 48.16 10.93
C LYS A 680 -24.61 49.65 10.82
N VAL A 681 -25.62 50.48 11.12
CA VAL A 681 -25.46 51.91 11.39
C VAL A 681 -24.95 52.06 12.82
N VAL A 682 -23.81 52.75 12.97
CA VAL A 682 -23.24 53.15 14.25
C VAL A 682 -23.88 54.49 14.64
N ASP A 683 -24.65 54.50 15.72
CA ASP A 683 -25.12 55.73 16.35
C ASP A 683 -24.17 56.04 17.53
N SER A 684 -23.50 57.18 17.47
CA SER A 684 -22.55 57.65 18.49
C SER A 684 -23.14 58.86 19.19
N LYS A 685 -23.36 58.75 20.50
CA LYS A 685 -23.77 59.85 21.37
C LYS A 685 -22.67 60.15 22.39
N LYS A 686 -22.33 61.45 22.45
CA LYS A 686 -21.68 62.22 23.53
C LYS A 686 -20.17 61.91 23.68
N LYS A 687 -19.27 62.90 23.64
CA LYS A 687 -19.31 64.28 24.13
C LYS A 687 -18.37 65.15 23.29
#